data_AF-A0A4V4L1B6-F1
#
_entry.id   AF-A0A4V4L1B6-F1
#
_cell.length_a   1.000
_cell.length_b   1.000
_cell.length_c   1.000
_cell.angle_alpha   90.00
_cell.angle_beta   90.00
_cell.angle_gamma   90.00
#
_symmetry.space_group_name_H-M   'P 1'
#
loop_
_entity.id
_entity.type
_entity.pdbx_description
1 polymer ?
#
loop_
_entity_poly.entity_id
_entity_poly.type
_entity_poly.pdbx_seq_one_letter_code
_entity_poly.pdbx_strand_id
1 'polypeptide(L)'
;MPFPVPSIIDLFILVTWACVSAGNYINYSFEHVLPSQPDVARLCSALGLVFCDGLFDLLQSASPPSVQWFLDLSSYIPLDVWAIYVLVLWKLDAAVDNGYRIVHKAVLVHCPIPAAQFIPAYRVAMVAIEAAFTALFRGFINRNRLYGLPDVSPWPAFDFEYEALCSHSPLLEEPAGDLFYTAEQLIDKAYKTQVRNQMYQQQYGRDMRADPSDEWKALVKSRNAQQAPNTKARQQAAIAAGTHRCNDCGINCRDGPELVRHLGTARHKQKIAGEDDHNCYICPQICKYKSAYVLHCKSARHKAAVLREERENHLTSNPRALRRLRTACERAKRTLSSSAQTSLEIDSLFEGIDFYTSLTRARFEELCQDLFRGTMEPVERTLRDAKIDKSSVNEIVLVGGSTRIPKIQKMVSDFFGGKEPNKSINPDEAVAYGAAVQAAILSGDTSSKSTNEILLLDVAPLSLGIETAGGVMTALIKRNTTIPTKKSETFSTFSDNQPGVLIQVFEGERARTKDNNLLGKFELTGIPPAPRGVPQIEVTFDVDANGIMNVSALEKGTGKTNKIVITNDKGRLSKEEIERMLSEAEKYKEEDEAEAARIGAKNGLESYAYSLKNTISDPKVEEKLPADDKEKLQAKINETVEWIDSNTTATKEETAFYQQSGGAEGGMPGGMPGAAPGGAPGAGGDDGPTVEEVD
;
A
#
# COMPACT_ATOMS: atom_id res chain seq x y z
N MET A 1 -28.77 11.42 35.41
CA MET A 1 -29.90 12.34 35.16
C MET A 1 -30.03 12.51 33.66
N PRO A 2 -31.25 12.68 33.12
CA PRO A 2 -31.43 13.20 31.76
C PRO A 2 -30.57 14.45 31.57
N PHE A 3 -29.88 14.53 30.43
CA PHE A 3 -28.88 15.57 30.20
C PHE A 3 -29.57 16.95 30.03
N PRO A 4 -29.15 17.98 30.77
CA PRO A 4 -29.79 19.30 30.74
C PRO A 4 -29.30 20.12 29.53
N VAL A 5 -29.64 19.68 28.32
CA VAL A 5 -29.18 20.28 27.06
C VAL A 5 -30.37 20.61 26.15
N PRO A 6 -30.30 21.71 25.36
CA PRO A 6 -31.45 22.22 24.61
C PRO A 6 -31.71 21.49 23.29
N SER A 7 -30.77 20.68 22.78
CA SER A 7 -30.95 19.90 21.55
C SER A 7 -30.20 18.58 21.57
N ILE A 8 -30.57 17.67 20.66
CA ILE A 8 -29.86 16.40 20.45
C ILE A 8 -28.40 16.63 20.03
N ILE A 9 -28.12 17.67 19.24
CA ILE A 9 -26.76 17.98 18.81
C ILE A 9 -25.90 18.42 20.00
N ASP A 10 -26.44 19.25 20.89
CA ASP A 10 -25.73 19.69 22.10
C ASP A 10 -25.45 18.52 23.05
N LEU A 11 -26.42 17.59 23.14
CA LEU A 11 -26.23 16.33 23.85
C LEU A 11 -25.06 15.53 23.28
N PHE A 12 -25.04 15.33 21.97
CA PHE A 12 -23.99 14.56 21.32
C PHE A 12 -22.62 15.21 21.43
N ILE A 13 -22.52 16.54 21.34
CA ILE A 13 -21.26 17.26 21.56
C ILE A 13 -20.74 17.01 22.97
N LEU A 14 -21.62 17.10 23.97
CA LEU A 14 -21.27 16.89 25.37
C LEU A 14 -20.81 15.44 25.64
N VAL A 15 -21.57 14.45 25.15
CA VAL A 15 -21.27 13.03 25.35
C VAL A 15 -20.02 12.62 24.59
N THR A 16 -19.86 13.06 23.33
CA THR A 16 -18.67 12.77 22.52
C THR A 16 -17.43 13.37 23.16
N TRP A 17 -17.51 14.62 23.61
CA TRP A 17 -16.41 15.25 24.35
C TRP A 17 -16.06 14.48 25.62
N ALA A 18 -17.06 14.15 26.44
CA ALA A 18 -16.86 13.37 27.66
C ALA A 18 -16.20 12.01 27.40
N CYS A 19 -16.50 11.37 26.27
CA CYS A 19 -15.87 10.11 25.86
C CYS A 19 -14.41 10.29 25.45
N VAL A 20 -14.09 11.30 24.61
CA VAL A 20 -12.72 11.50 24.10
C VAL A 20 -11.79 12.16 25.11
N SER A 21 -12.34 12.90 26.08
CA SER A 21 -11.57 13.55 27.16
C SER A 21 -11.45 12.67 28.42
N ALA A 22 -12.05 11.48 28.44
CA ALA A 22 -11.96 10.58 29.59
C ALA A 22 -10.55 9.98 29.70
N GLY A 23 -9.88 10.16 30.85
CA GLY A 23 -8.52 9.65 31.07
C GLY A 23 -8.37 8.13 30.96
N ASN A 24 -9.48 7.38 31.01
CA ASN A 24 -9.50 5.91 30.86
C ASN A 24 -9.77 5.45 29.41
N TYR A 25 -9.95 6.39 28.47
CA TYR A 25 -10.21 6.13 27.05
C TYR A 25 -9.30 7.00 26.18
N ILE A 26 -8.02 6.62 26.08
CA ILE A 26 -7.02 7.39 25.32
C ILE A 26 -6.87 6.80 23.91
N ASN A 27 -7.37 7.51 22.91
CA ASN A 27 -6.98 7.32 21.51
C ASN A 27 -6.25 8.59 21.06
N TYR A 28 -4.94 8.48 20.87
CA TYR A 28 -4.05 9.61 20.51
C TYR A 28 -4.48 10.33 19.22
N SER A 29 -5.24 9.67 18.34
CA SER A 29 -5.76 10.30 17.11
C SER A 29 -6.81 11.39 17.41
N PHE A 30 -7.52 11.29 18.54
CA PHE A 30 -8.52 12.29 18.92
C PHE A 30 -7.89 13.58 19.40
N GLU A 31 -6.73 13.53 20.06
CA GLU A 31 -6.02 14.73 20.54
C GLU A 31 -5.60 15.64 19.37
N HIS A 32 -5.25 15.06 18.22
CA HIS A 32 -4.85 15.81 17.03
C HIS A 32 -6.02 16.39 16.22
N VAL A 33 -7.19 15.74 16.23
CA VAL A 33 -8.34 16.12 15.37
C VAL A 33 -9.44 16.83 16.14
N LEU A 34 -9.62 16.50 17.41
CA LEU A 34 -10.66 17.03 18.31
C LEU A 34 -10.00 17.54 19.62
N PRO A 35 -9.12 18.55 19.56
CA PRO A 35 -8.38 19.00 20.74
C PRO A 35 -9.25 19.72 21.77
N SER A 36 -10.43 20.22 21.39
CA SER A 36 -11.34 20.91 22.30
C SER A 36 -12.83 20.63 22.02
N GLN A 37 -13.69 20.82 23.02
CA GLN A 37 -15.15 20.66 22.87
C GLN A 37 -15.76 21.56 21.76
N PRO A 38 -15.32 22.82 21.56
CA PRO A 38 -15.72 23.62 20.39
C PRO A 38 -15.38 22.99 19.03
N ASP A 39 -14.32 22.19 18.94
CA ASP A 39 -13.96 21.49 17.68
C ASP A 39 -14.96 20.38 17.35
N VAL A 40 -15.41 19.65 18.38
CA VAL A 40 -16.50 18.68 18.25
C VAL A 40 -17.76 19.38 17.76
N ALA A 41 -18.10 20.55 18.32
CA ALA A 41 -19.26 21.33 17.90
C ALA A 41 -19.17 21.80 16.43
N ARG A 42 -18.04 22.40 16.04
CA ARG A 42 -17.79 22.83 14.65
C ARG A 42 -17.93 21.67 13.67
N LEU A 43 -17.41 20.51 14.06
CA LEU A 43 -17.42 19.33 13.23
C LEU A 43 -18.82 18.69 13.13
N CYS A 44 -19.60 18.63 14.22
CA CYS A 44 -21.00 18.19 14.18
C CYS A 44 -21.85 19.06 13.24
N SER A 45 -21.62 20.38 13.24
CA SER A 45 -22.28 21.30 12.30
C SER A 45 -21.84 21.07 10.86
N ALA A 46 -20.54 20.82 10.62
CA ALA A 46 -19.98 20.61 9.29
C ALA A 46 -20.31 19.23 8.68
N LEU A 47 -20.64 18.25 9.51
CA LEU A 47 -21.06 16.91 9.09
C LEU A 47 -22.50 16.87 8.56
N GLY A 48 -23.39 17.74 9.06
CA GLY A 48 -24.81 17.65 8.74
C GLY A 48 -25.43 16.34 9.23
N LEU A 49 -25.16 15.98 10.49
CA LEU A 49 -25.69 14.77 11.13
C LEU A 49 -27.22 14.81 11.17
N VAL A 50 -27.85 13.74 10.70
CA VAL A 50 -29.30 13.49 10.76
C VAL A 50 -29.53 12.30 11.68
N PHE A 51 -30.23 12.54 12.79
CA PHE A 51 -30.54 11.54 13.79
C PHE A 51 -31.89 10.87 13.52
N CYS A 52 -32.05 9.62 13.96
CA CYS A 52 -33.34 8.94 13.84
C CYS A 52 -34.42 9.60 14.73
N ASP A 53 -35.67 9.51 14.28
CA ASP A 53 -36.81 10.09 14.97
C ASP A 53 -36.98 9.51 16.39
N GLY A 54 -37.32 10.37 17.35
CA GLY A 54 -37.55 9.98 18.75
C GLY A 54 -36.29 9.66 19.56
N LEU A 55 -35.08 9.75 18.99
CA LEU A 55 -33.82 9.51 19.73
C LEU A 55 -33.60 10.52 20.86
N PHE A 56 -33.95 11.79 20.66
CA PHE A 56 -33.79 12.82 21.69
C PHE A 56 -34.74 12.57 22.86
N ASP A 57 -36.01 12.31 22.57
CA ASP A 57 -37.02 12.01 23.58
C ASP A 57 -36.67 10.72 24.34
N LEU A 58 -36.14 9.72 23.63
CA LEU A 58 -35.62 8.50 24.24
C LEU A 58 -34.50 8.82 25.23
N LEU A 59 -33.49 9.59 24.84
CA LEU A 59 -32.34 9.89 25.72
C LEU A 59 -32.73 10.76 26.95
N GLN A 60 -33.88 11.43 26.89
CA GLN A 60 -34.48 12.16 28.01
C GLN A 60 -35.41 11.29 28.88
N SER A 61 -35.73 10.06 28.45
CA SER A 61 -36.59 9.11 29.16
C SER A 61 -35.93 8.58 30.43
N ALA A 62 -36.73 8.37 31.48
CA ALA A 62 -36.30 7.70 32.70
C ALA A 62 -35.99 6.21 32.49
N SER A 63 -36.58 5.59 31.46
CA SER A 63 -36.40 4.17 31.12
C SER A 63 -35.57 4.00 29.85
N PRO A 64 -34.71 2.97 29.76
CA PRO A 64 -33.94 2.67 28.56
C PRO A 64 -34.82 2.24 27.39
N PRO A 65 -34.32 2.28 26.14
CA PRO A 65 -35.06 1.77 24.98
C PRO A 65 -35.39 0.29 25.14
N SER A 66 -36.60 -0.08 24.73
CA SER A 66 -36.99 -1.47 24.58
C SER A 66 -36.39 -2.08 23.31
N VAL A 67 -36.37 -3.41 23.22
CA VAL A 67 -35.99 -4.09 21.96
C VAL A 67 -36.90 -3.66 20.82
N GLN A 68 -38.20 -3.49 21.12
CA GLN A 68 -39.20 -3.08 20.13
C GLN A 68 -38.90 -1.70 19.54
N TRP A 69 -38.44 -0.74 20.36
CA TRP A 69 -38.07 0.59 19.87
C TRP A 69 -37.02 0.53 18.77
N PHE A 70 -36.00 -0.34 18.91
CA PHE A 70 -35.01 -0.53 17.85
C PHE A 70 -35.57 -1.25 16.63
N LEU A 71 -36.48 -2.23 16.80
CA LEU A 71 -37.13 -2.94 15.70
C LEU A 71 -37.96 -2.02 14.81
N ASP A 72 -38.52 -0.96 15.40
CA ASP A 72 -39.32 0.04 14.68
C ASP A 72 -38.46 1.02 13.87
N LEU A 73 -37.13 1.05 14.10
CA LEU A 73 -36.19 1.86 13.32
C LEU A 73 -35.78 1.18 12.01
N SER A 74 -35.55 2.01 10.99
CA SER A 74 -35.06 1.59 9.69
C SER A 74 -33.69 0.90 9.78
N SER A 75 -33.55 -0.22 9.09
CA SER A 75 -32.28 -0.91 8.83
C SER A 75 -31.64 -0.49 7.49
N TYR A 76 -32.34 0.33 6.70
CA TYR A 76 -31.90 0.76 5.38
C TYR A 76 -30.87 1.89 5.48
N ILE A 77 -29.73 1.70 4.82
CA ILE A 77 -28.66 2.71 4.70
C ILE A 77 -28.53 3.05 3.20
N PRO A 78 -28.82 4.30 2.78
CA PRO A 78 -28.55 4.75 1.42
C PRO A 78 -27.06 4.64 1.05
N LEU A 79 -26.73 4.41 -0.22
CA LEU A 79 -25.35 4.19 -0.67
C LEU A 79 -24.47 5.45 -0.68
N ASP A 80 -25.08 6.62 -0.54
CA ASP A 80 -24.48 7.96 -0.66
C ASP A 80 -24.28 8.66 0.70
N VAL A 81 -24.47 7.94 1.81
CA VAL A 81 -24.31 8.47 3.16
C VAL A 81 -23.35 7.61 4.00
N TRP A 82 -22.71 8.23 4.99
CA TRP A 82 -22.11 7.52 6.12
C TRP A 82 -23.14 7.42 7.24
N ALA A 83 -23.29 6.27 7.88
CA ALA A 83 -24.33 6.04 8.87
C ALA A 83 -23.82 5.20 10.03
N ILE A 84 -24.01 5.63 11.27
CA ILE A 84 -23.73 4.83 12.46
C ILE A 84 -25.00 4.05 12.80
N TYR A 85 -24.82 2.75 13.01
CA TYR A 85 -25.92 1.85 13.33
C TYR A 85 -25.61 1.02 14.58
N VAL A 86 -26.65 0.46 15.17
CA VAL A 86 -26.55 -0.41 16.34
C VAL A 86 -27.09 -1.80 15.99
N LEU A 87 -26.35 -2.82 16.39
CA LEU A 87 -26.73 -4.22 16.32
C LEU A 87 -27.42 -4.63 17.64
N VAL A 88 -28.67 -5.07 17.53
CA VAL A 88 -29.46 -5.55 18.67
C VAL A 88 -29.19 -7.03 18.89
N LEU A 89 -28.67 -7.42 20.06
CA LEU A 89 -28.24 -8.80 20.34
C LEU A 89 -29.10 -9.49 21.41
N TRP A 90 -29.42 -10.77 21.18
CA TRP A 90 -30.08 -11.67 22.14
C TRP A 90 -29.21 -12.88 22.47
N LYS A 91 -29.23 -13.33 23.72
CA LYS A 91 -28.47 -14.50 24.19
C LYS A 91 -29.19 -15.80 23.82
N LEU A 92 -28.45 -16.81 23.36
CA LEU A 92 -28.96 -18.16 23.15
C LEU A 92 -28.70 -19.02 24.38
N ASP A 93 -29.75 -19.57 24.99
CA ASP A 93 -29.66 -20.40 26.21
C ASP A 93 -28.83 -21.69 26.04
N ALA A 94 -28.58 -22.12 24.79
CA ALA A 94 -27.85 -23.37 24.48
C ALA A 94 -26.39 -23.18 24.03
N ALA A 95 -25.87 -21.95 23.96
CA ALA A 95 -24.49 -21.70 23.55
C ALA A 95 -23.60 -21.49 24.78
N VAL A 96 -23.12 -22.60 25.34
CA VAL A 96 -22.06 -22.59 26.36
C VAL A 96 -20.83 -21.92 25.74
N ASP A 97 -20.45 -20.77 26.30
CA ASP A 97 -19.24 -19.95 26.05
C ASP A 97 -19.27 -18.80 25.00
N ASN A 98 -20.41 -18.09 24.81
CA ASN A 98 -20.57 -16.72 24.21
C ASN A 98 -21.47 -16.61 22.93
N GLY A 99 -22.56 -17.38 22.80
CA GLY A 99 -23.45 -17.24 21.64
C GLY A 99 -24.47 -16.10 21.77
N TYR A 100 -24.32 -15.06 20.95
CA TYR A 100 -25.33 -14.01 20.72
C TYR A 100 -25.90 -14.12 19.29
N ARG A 101 -27.20 -13.84 19.12
CA ARG A 101 -27.84 -13.68 17.81
C ARG A 101 -28.14 -12.21 17.57
N ILE A 102 -27.79 -11.69 16.39
CA ILE A 102 -28.26 -10.37 15.93
C ILE A 102 -29.75 -10.49 15.58
N VAL A 103 -30.56 -9.69 16.27
CA VAL A 103 -32.01 -9.62 16.08
C VAL A 103 -32.37 -8.52 15.09
N HIS A 104 -31.64 -7.39 15.11
CA HIS A 104 -31.89 -6.26 14.21
C HIS A 104 -30.67 -5.35 14.06
N LYS A 105 -30.66 -4.54 13.00
CA LYS A 105 -29.68 -3.48 12.74
C LYS A 105 -30.44 -2.17 12.57
N ALA A 106 -30.29 -1.25 13.52
CA ALA A 106 -30.99 0.03 13.53
C ALA A 106 -30.03 1.19 13.23
N VAL A 107 -30.37 2.05 12.28
CA VAL A 107 -29.58 3.26 11.97
C VAL A 107 -29.93 4.36 12.97
N LEU A 108 -28.93 4.89 13.67
CA LEU A 108 -29.14 5.93 14.70
C LEU A 108 -28.81 7.34 14.20
N VAL A 109 -27.78 7.48 13.37
CA VAL A 109 -27.38 8.75 12.78
C VAL A 109 -26.75 8.52 11.42
N HIS A 110 -26.96 9.44 10.48
CA HIS A 110 -26.28 9.44 9.19
C HIS A 110 -25.88 10.84 8.74
N CYS A 111 -24.95 10.93 7.80
CA CYS A 111 -24.52 12.17 7.16
C CYS A 111 -24.11 11.94 5.70
N PRO A 112 -24.12 12.98 4.85
CA PRO A 112 -23.56 12.90 3.50
C PRO A 112 -22.08 12.52 3.51
N ILE A 113 -21.62 11.86 2.45
CA ILE A 113 -20.19 11.57 2.25
C ILE A 113 -19.46 12.90 1.95
N PRO A 114 -18.42 13.29 2.72
CA PRO A 114 -17.71 14.54 2.49
C PRO A 114 -16.78 14.46 1.26
N ALA A 115 -16.40 15.62 0.72
CA ALA A 115 -15.39 15.70 -0.34
C ALA A 115 -14.06 15.06 0.10
N ALA A 116 -13.31 14.49 -0.86
CA ALA A 116 -12.13 13.65 -0.60
C ALA A 116 -11.12 14.24 0.39
N GLN A 117 -10.90 15.56 0.33
CA GLN A 117 -9.98 16.30 1.19
C GLN A 117 -10.36 16.32 2.69
N PHE A 118 -11.64 16.12 3.02
CA PHE A 118 -12.15 16.14 4.40
C PHE A 118 -12.39 14.74 4.99
N ILE A 119 -12.29 13.69 4.16
CA ILE A 119 -12.52 12.28 4.56
C ILE A 119 -11.69 11.87 5.79
N PRO A 120 -10.39 12.17 5.92
CA PRO A 120 -9.60 11.72 7.07
C PRO A 120 -10.08 12.29 8.41
N ALA A 121 -10.37 13.60 8.48
CA ALA A 121 -10.84 14.25 9.70
C ALA A 121 -12.26 13.78 10.07
N TYR A 122 -13.13 13.63 9.07
CA TYR A 122 -14.50 13.19 9.28
C TYR A 122 -14.56 11.70 9.71
N ARG A 123 -13.59 10.88 9.31
CA ARG A 123 -13.44 9.50 9.80
C ARG A 123 -13.15 9.44 11.29
N VAL A 124 -12.18 10.22 11.75
CA VAL A 124 -11.81 10.26 13.17
C VAL A 124 -13.00 10.72 14.02
N ALA A 125 -13.75 11.70 13.53
CA ALA A 125 -14.96 12.13 14.20
C ALA A 125 -16.07 11.08 14.26
N MET A 126 -16.31 10.34 13.18
CA MET A 126 -17.31 9.27 13.17
C MET A 126 -16.98 8.16 14.16
N VAL A 127 -15.69 7.84 14.35
CA VAL A 127 -15.23 6.90 15.37
C VAL A 127 -15.49 7.45 16.78
N ALA A 128 -15.29 8.75 17.00
CA ALA A 128 -15.61 9.39 18.28
C ALA A 128 -17.13 9.38 18.58
N ILE A 129 -17.96 9.62 17.57
CA ILE A 129 -19.42 9.57 17.68
C ILE A 129 -19.90 8.14 17.94
N GLU A 130 -19.34 7.14 17.26
CA GLU A 130 -19.63 5.73 17.52
C GLU A 130 -19.28 5.32 18.96
N ALA A 131 -18.13 5.79 19.48
CA ALA A 131 -17.76 5.56 20.87
C ALA A 131 -18.77 6.17 21.86
N ALA A 132 -19.31 7.35 21.56
CA ALA A 132 -20.38 7.98 22.34
C ALA A 132 -21.67 7.14 22.33
N PHE A 133 -22.07 6.61 21.17
CA PHE A 133 -23.21 5.69 21.07
C PHE A 133 -22.97 4.38 21.81
N THR A 134 -21.76 3.82 21.74
CA THR A 134 -21.36 2.64 22.54
C THR A 134 -21.51 2.90 24.03
N ALA A 135 -21.15 4.12 24.48
CA ALA A 135 -21.26 4.51 25.89
C ALA A 135 -22.72 4.69 26.33
N LEU A 136 -23.57 5.31 25.51
CA LEU A 136 -24.99 5.53 25.79
C LEU A 136 -25.81 4.23 25.78
N PHE A 137 -25.54 3.33 24.84
CA PHE A 137 -26.35 2.12 24.61
C PHE A 137 -25.69 0.81 25.11
N ARG A 138 -24.50 0.94 25.72
CA ARG A 138 -23.76 -0.08 26.49
C ARG A 138 -23.57 -1.42 25.79
N GLY A 139 -22.50 -1.53 25.01
CA GLY A 139 -22.36 -2.62 24.04
C GLY A 139 -22.05 -4.03 24.51
N PHE A 140 -21.73 -4.29 25.78
CA PHE A 140 -21.65 -5.67 26.30
C PHE A 140 -21.87 -5.68 27.82
N ILE A 141 -22.90 -6.38 28.30
CA ILE A 141 -23.04 -6.66 29.75
C ILE A 141 -22.00 -7.71 30.15
N ASN A 142 -20.81 -7.28 30.56
CA ASN A 142 -19.97 -8.12 31.40
C ASN A 142 -20.37 -7.88 32.85
N ARG A 143 -21.15 -8.81 33.44
CA ARG A 143 -21.70 -8.69 34.82
C ARG A 143 -20.63 -8.43 35.90
N ASN A 144 -19.34 -8.57 35.57
CA ASN A 144 -18.21 -8.50 36.48
C ASN A 144 -17.14 -7.43 36.12
N ARG A 145 -17.37 -6.56 35.12
CA ARG A 145 -16.49 -5.40 34.82
C ARG A 145 -17.29 -4.19 34.38
N LEU A 146 -16.99 -3.04 34.95
CA LEU A 146 -17.34 -1.75 34.38
C LEU A 146 -16.39 -1.50 33.20
N TYR A 147 -16.87 -1.63 31.97
CA TYR A 147 -16.13 -1.09 30.82
C TYR A 147 -16.14 0.44 30.95
N GLY A 148 -14.98 1.07 30.76
CA GLY A 148 -14.53 2.31 31.42
C GLY A 148 -15.27 3.63 31.16
N LEU A 149 -16.59 3.63 30.90
CA LEU A 149 -17.45 4.82 30.81
C LEU A 149 -18.83 4.61 31.47
N PRO A 150 -18.97 3.93 32.64
CA PRO A 150 -20.28 3.68 33.24
C PRO A 150 -21.01 4.97 33.66
N ASP A 151 -20.27 6.05 33.88
CA ASP A 151 -20.79 7.34 34.32
C ASP A 151 -21.43 8.16 33.18
N VAL A 152 -21.30 7.69 31.93
CA VAL A 152 -21.83 8.37 30.73
C VAL A 152 -23.22 7.86 30.34
N SER A 153 -23.57 6.60 30.67
CA SER A 153 -24.88 6.04 30.37
C SER A 153 -25.96 6.65 31.26
N PRO A 154 -27.10 7.12 30.70
CA PRO A 154 -28.18 7.67 31.51
C PRO A 154 -28.94 6.60 32.31
N TRP A 155 -28.85 5.32 31.90
CA TRP A 155 -29.57 4.21 32.53
C TRP A 155 -28.63 3.19 33.19
N PRO A 156 -29.06 2.58 34.30
CA PRO A 156 -28.38 1.45 34.91
C PRO A 156 -28.24 0.26 33.96
N ALA A 157 -27.09 -0.39 34.06
CA ALA A 157 -26.71 -1.58 33.31
C ALA A 157 -27.73 -2.73 33.27
N PHE A 158 -28.59 -2.84 34.30
CA PHE A 158 -29.51 -3.96 34.49
C PHE A 158 -30.94 -3.65 34.05
N ASP A 159 -31.23 -2.41 33.63
CA ASP A 159 -32.57 -1.97 33.26
C ASP A 159 -32.88 -2.22 31.78
N PHE A 160 -31.89 -2.64 31.00
CA PHE A 160 -32.04 -2.95 29.58
C PHE A 160 -32.65 -4.35 29.37
N GLU A 161 -33.64 -4.45 28.46
CA GLU A 161 -34.30 -5.71 28.07
C GLU A 161 -33.41 -6.65 27.24
N TYR A 162 -32.27 -6.14 26.75
CA TYR A 162 -31.31 -6.85 25.90
C TYR A 162 -29.94 -6.96 26.58
N GLU A 163 -29.15 -7.94 26.16
CA GLU A 163 -27.85 -8.22 26.81
C GLU A 163 -26.67 -7.42 26.25
N ALA A 164 -26.76 -6.93 25.00
CA ALA A 164 -25.68 -6.20 24.34
C ALA A 164 -26.16 -5.40 23.11
N LEU A 165 -25.57 -4.23 22.88
CA LEU A 165 -25.75 -3.41 21.68
C LEU A 165 -24.40 -2.98 21.08
N CYS A 166 -24.00 -3.56 19.96
CA CYS A 166 -22.77 -3.11 19.32
C CYS A 166 -23.07 -1.95 18.37
N SER A 167 -22.57 -0.74 18.64
CA SER A 167 -22.59 0.32 17.64
C SER A 167 -21.45 0.11 16.65
N HIS A 168 -21.72 0.32 15.38
CA HIS A 168 -20.78 0.14 14.28
C HIS A 168 -20.79 1.36 13.38
N SER A 169 -19.61 1.83 13.02
CA SER A 169 -19.40 2.78 11.92
C SER A 169 -18.95 2.04 10.65
N PRO A 170 -19.55 2.33 9.47
CA PRO A 170 -19.11 1.86 8.16
C PRO A 170 -17.67 2.27 7.82
N LEU A 171 -17.04 3.11 8.64
CA LEU A 171 -15.68 3.61 8.43
C LEU A 171 -14.63 2.78 9.16
N LEU A 172 -15.02 2.06 10.22
CA LEU A 172 -14.22 1.01 10.86
C LEU A 172 -14.43 -0.35 10.19
N GLU A 173 -15.48 -0.47 9.39
CA GLU A 173 -15.65 -1.55 8.45
C GLU A 173 -14.87 -1.19 7.18
N GLU A 174 -13.88 -2.00 6.82
CA GLU A 174 -13.36 -1.99 5.44
C GLU A 174 -14.55 -2.03 4.47
N PRO A 175 -14.46 -1.38 3.29
CA PRO A 175 -15.62 -1.05 2.46
C PRO A 175 -16.36 -2.28 1.97
N ALA A 176 -17.26 -2.79 2.81
CA ALA A 176 -18.32 -3.76 2.60
C ALA A 176 -18.79 -4.22 4.00
N GLY A 177 -19.73 -3.46 4.57
CA GLY A 177 -20.56 -4.00 5.65
C GLY A 177 -21.20 -5.31 5.18
N ASP A 178 -20.89 -6.40 5.88
CA ASP A 178 -21.60 -7.67 6.08
C ASP A 178 -22.66 -8.16 5.06
N LEU A 179 -22.48 -7.92 3.77
CA LEU A 179 -23.44 -8.38 2.75
C LEU A 179 -22.99 -9.65 2.00
N PHE A 180 -21.74 -10.13 2.19
CA PHE A 180 -21.21 -11.26 1.40
C PHE A 180 -20.24 -12.21 2.15
N TYR A 181 -20.24 -12.23 3.49
CA TYR A 181 -19.46 -13.22 4.23
C TYR A 181 -20.21 -14.54 4.33
N THR A 182 -19.54 -15.64 4.01
CA THR A 182 -20.02 -16.99 4.29
C THR A 182 -19.98 -17.26 5.80
N ALA A 183 -20.74 -18.25 6.28
CA ALA A 183 -20.78 -18.59 7.71
C ALA A 183 -19.38 -18.88 8.29
N GLU A 184 -18.46 -19.45 7.52
CA GLU A 184 -17.08 -19.71 7.93
C GLU A 184 -16.26 -18.42 8.14
N GLN A 185 -16.49 -17.39 7.33
CA GLN A 185 -15.78 -16.11 7.45
C GLN A 185 -16.29 -15.29 8.63
N LEU A 186 -17.58 -15.43 8.99
CA LEU A 186 -18.14 -14.86 10.21
C LEU A 186 -17.55 -15.53 11.47
N ILE A 187 -17.31 -16.84 11.41
CA ILE A 187 -16.67 -17.61 12.49
C ILE A 187 -15.22 -17.18 12.68
N ASP A 188 -14.45 -17.00 11.59
CA ASP A 188 -13.05 -16.53 11.66
C ASP A 188 -12.94 -15.09 12.23
N LYS A 189 -13.86 -14.20 11.83
CA LYS A 189 -13.91 -12.82 12.34
C LYS A 189 -14.30 -12.76 13.82
N ALA A 190 -15.26 -13.60 14.24
CA ALA A 190 -15.64 -13.76 15.65
C ALA A 190 -14.46 -14.30 16.48
N TYR A 191 -13.73 -15.28 15.95
CA TYR A 191 -12.54 -15.85 16.59
C TYR A 191 -11.43 -14.81 16.78
N LYS A 192 -11.10 -14.05 15.74
CA LYS A 192 -10.08 -12.96 15.82
C LYS A 192 -10.46 -11.89 16.84
N THR A 193 -11.74 -11.57 16.95
CA THR A 193 -12.26 -10.60 17.93
C THR A 193 -12.19 -11.16 19.36
N GLN A 194 -12.51 -12.45 19.54
CA GLN A 194 -12.41 -13.14 20.82
C GLN A 194 -10.97 -13.22 21.33
N VAL A 195 -10.00 -13.50 20.46
CA VAL A 195 -8.56 -13.53 20.79
C VAL A 195 -8.07 -12.15 21.22
N ARG A 196 -8.44 -11.10 20.49
CA ARG A 196 -8.10 -9.70 20.83
C ARG A 196 -8.65 -9.31 22.20
N ASN A 197 -9.91 -9.63 22.46
CA ASN A 197 -10.57 -9.35 23.73
C ASN A 197 -9.94 -10.14 24.89
N GLN A 198 -9.53 -11.39 24.66
CA GLN A 198 -8.79 -12.17 25.67
C GLN A 198 -7.45 -11.53 26.02
N MET A 199 -6.69 -11.05 25.03
CA MET A 199 -5.39 -10.39 25.29
C MET A 199 -5.58 -9.11 26.10
N TYR A 200 -6.57 -8.28 25.77
CA TYR A 200 -6.90 -7.06 26.50
C TYR A 200 -7.34 -7.34 27.96
N GLN A 201 -8.18 -8.36 28.16
CA GLN A 201 -8.64 -8.77 29.50
C GLN A 201 -7.50 -9.32 30.36
N GLN A 202 -6.56 -10.06 29.77
CA GLN A 202 -5.37 -10.56 30.44
C GLN A 202 -4.42 -9.44 30.86
N GLN A 203 -4.25 -8.42 30.01
CA GLN A 203 -3.44 -7.23 30.30
C GLN A 203 -4.03 -6.46 31.50
N TYR A 204 -5.29 -6.02 31.39
CA TYR A 204 -5.99 -5.31 32.48
C TYR A 204 -6.02 -6.11 33.78
N GLY A 205 -6.17 -7.44 33.69
CA GLY A 205 -6.13 -8.31 34.88
C GLY A 205 -4.75 -8.41 35.53
N ARG A 206 -3.66 -8.29 34.77
CA ARG A 206 -2.29 -8.15 35.32
C ARG A 206 -2.12 -6.79 35.98
N ASP A 207 -2.59 -5.73 35.32
CA ASP A 207 -2.42 -4.35 35.79
C ASP A 207 -3.18 -4.13 37.12
N MET A 208 -4.42 -4.61 37.24
CA MET A 208 -5.20 -4.54 38.50
C MET A 208 -4.65 -5.42 39.63
N ARG A 209 -3.77 -6.39 39.34
CA ARG A 209 -3.06 -7.19 40.36
C ARG A 209 -1.74 -6.54 40.77
N ALA A 210 -1.15 -5.73 39.90
CA ALA A 210 0.06 -4.98 40.18
C ALA A 210 -0.21 -3.82 41.13
N ASP A 211 -1.37 -3.15 41.00
CA ASP A 211 -1.81 -2.09 41.93
C ASP A 211 -3.33 -2.20 42.25
N PRO A 212 -3.72 -3.05 43.23
CA PRO A 212 -5.12 -3.33 43.50
C PRO A 212 -5.77 -2.24 44.39
N SER A 213 -6.78 -1.56 43.85
CA SER A 213 -7.64 -0.65 44.61
C SER A 213 -8.43 -1.37 45.71
N ASP A 214 -8.83 -0.65 46.76
CA ASP A 214 -9.58 -1.24 47.86
C ASP A 214 -10.99 -1.72 47.46
N GLU A 215 -11.60 -1.05 46.48
CA GLU A 215 -12.85 -1.51 45.84
C GLU A 215 -12.65 -2.84 45.10
N TRP A 216 -11.53 -3.01 44.40
CA TRP A 216 -11.20 -4.25 43.71
C TRP A 216 -11.01 -5.41 44.70
N LYS A 217 -10.33 -5.16 45.83
CA LYS A 217 -10.16 -6.17 46.90
C LYS A 217 -11.51 -6.59 47.51
N ALA A 218 -12.41 -5.63 47.76
CA ALA A 218 -13.75 -5.91 48.28
C ALA A 218 -14.60 -6.74 47.30
N LEU A 219 -14.54 -6.42 46.01
CA LEU A 219 -15.22 -7.14 44.94
C LEU A 219 -14.75 -8.59 44.83
N VAL A 220 -13.43 -8.82 44.88
CA VAL A 220 -12.83 -10.16 44.83
C VAL A 220 -13.27 -11.01 46.03
N LYS A 221 -13.33 -10.41 47.23
CA LYS A 221 -13.75 -11.10 48.46
C LYS A 221 -15.23 -11.51 48.42
N SER A 222 -16.11 -10.62 47.96
CA SER A 222 -17.54 -10.89 47.74
C SER A 222 -17.76 -12.05 46.77
N ARG A 223 -17.08 -12.03 45.62
CA ARG A 223 -17.18 -13.05 44.57
C ARG A 223 -16.72 -14.43 45.05
N ASN A 224 -15.66 -14.48 45.86
CA ASN A 224 -15.16 -15.74 46.42
C ASN A 224 -16.15 -16.34 47.45
N ALA A 225 -16.82 -15.51 48.25
CA ALA A 225 -17.81 -15.96 49.22
C ALA A 225 -19.06 -16.57 48.54
N GLN A 226 -19.53 -15.97 47.46
CA GLN A 226 -20.68 -16.48 46.68
C GLN A 226 -20.37 -17.80 45.96
N GLN A 227 -19.12 -18.04 45.54
CA GLN A 227 -18.73 -19.24 44.79
C GLN A 227 -18.36 -20.45 45.66
N ALA A 228 -18.19 -20.26 46.98
CA ALA A 228 -17.78 -21.31 47.91
C ALA A 228 -18.75 -22.52 48.02
N PRO A 229 -20.09 -22.35 48.03
CA PRO A 229 -21.02 -23.49 48.17
C PRO A 229 -21.01 -24.40 46.93
N ASN A 230 -21.08 -23.81 45.74
CA ASN A 230 -21.03 -24.54 44.45
C ASN A 230 -19.69 -25.23 44.23
N THR A 231 -18.63 -24.71 44.84
CA THR A 231 -17.30 -25.30 44.82
C THR A 231 -17.26 -26.62 45.59
N LYS A 232 -17.87 -26.65 46.77
CA LYS A 232 -17.90 -27.83 47.64
C LYS A 232 -18.76 -28.96 47.07
N ALA A 233 -19.91 -28.61 46.49
CA ALA A 233 -20.80 -29.56 45.82
C ALA A 233 -20.13 -30.22 44.60
N ARG A 234 -19.38 -29.45 43.79
CA ARG A 234 -18.62 -29.99 42.65
C ARG A 234 -17.49 -30.92 43.08
N GLN A 235 -16.80 -30.64 44.19
CA GLN A 235 -15.77 -31.54 44.75
C GLN A 235 -16.34 -32.89 45.18
N GLN A 236 -17.50 -32.90 45.85
CA GLN A 236 -18.13 -34.14 46.30
C GLN A 236 -18.64 -34.99 45.12
N ALA A 237 -19.17 -34.35 44.08
CA ALA A 237 -19.58 -35.05 42.86
C ALA A 237 -18.40 -35.65 42.08
N ALA A 238 -17.26 -34.95 41.98
CA ALA A 238 -16.06 -35.45 41.32
C ALA A 238 -15.41 -36.63 42.08
N ILE A 239 -15.51 -36.65 43.42
CA ILE A 239 -15.06 -37.77 44.25
C ILE A 239 -15.93 -39.02 44.01
N ALA A 240 -17.26 -38.85 43.88
CA ALA A 240 -18.18 -39.96 43.62
C ALA A 240 -18.05 -40.54 42.20
N ALA A 241 -17.71 -39.71 41.21
CA ALA A 241 -17.56 -40.12 39.81
C ALA A 241 -16.13 -40.56 39.42
N GLY A 242 -15.13 -40.31 40.26
CA GLY A 242 -13.72 -40.64 39.99
C GLY A 242 -13.08 -39.88 38.81
N THR A 243 -13.73 -38.84 38.30
CA THR A 243 -13.44 -38.23 36.98
C THR A 243 -12.23 -37.31 36.95
N HIS A 244 -11.63 -36.95 38.08
CA HIS A 244 -10.51 -36.00 38.14
C HIS A 244 -9.47 -36.36 39.22
N ARG A 245 -9.05 -37.64 39.26
CA ARG A 245 -8.01 -38.14 40.16
C ARG A 245 -6.63 -38.08 39.51
N CYS A 246 -5.65 -37.56 40.24
CA CYS A 246 -4.25 -37.70 39.90
C CYS A 246 -3.76 -39.09 40.34
N ASN A 247 -3.51 -39.98 39.39
CA ASN A 247 -3.12 -41.36 39.67
C ASN A 247 -1.71 -41.46 40.27
N ASP A 248 -0.80 -40.57 39.88
CA ASP A 248 0.59 -40.57 40.37
C ASP A 248 0.68 -40.08 41.82
N CYS A 249 -0.15 -39.12 42.21
CA CYS A 249 -0.18 -38.58 43.58
C CYS A 249 -1.29 -39.15 44.47
N GLY A 250 -2.28 -39.84 43.90
CA GLY A 250 -3.42 -40.42 44.61
C GLY A 250 -4.49 -39.41 45.07
N ILE A 251 -4.44 -38.17 44.58
CA ILE A 251 -5.29 -37.05 45.05
C ILE A 251 -6.48 -36.83 44.10
N ASN A 252 -7.69 -36.61 44.65
CA ASN A 252 -8.88 -36.25 43.88
C ASN A 252 -9.00 -34.72 43.76
N CYS A 253 -9.13 -34.22 42.54
CA CYS A 253 -9.34 -32.80 42.22
C CYS A 253 -10.82 -32.54 41.88
N ARG A 254 -11.27 -31.29 42.06
CA ARG A 254 -12.67 -30.88 41.84
C ARG A 254 -13.11 -30.93 40.39
N ASP A 255 -12.21 -30.56 39.48
CA ASP A 255 -12.46 -30.38 38.06
C ASP A 255 -11.14 -30.52 37.27
N GLY A 256 -11.24 -30.66 35.95
CA GLY A 256 -10.08 -30.75 35.06
C GLY A 256 -9.06 -29.62 35.22
N PRO A 257 -9.47 -28.33 35.31
CA PRO A 257 -8.54 -27.23 35.54
C PRO A 257 -7.80 -27.27 36.90
N GLU A 258 -8.43 -27.75 37.97
CA GLU A 258 -7.76 -27.97 39.25
C GLU A 258 -6.78 -29.15 39.18
N LEU A 259 -7.14 -30.22 38.47
CA LEU A 259 -6.19 -31.29 38.15
C LEU A 259 -4.98 -30.72 37.41
N VAL A 260 -5.18 -29.92 36.36
CA VAL A 260 -4.09 -29.26 35.62
C VAL A 260 -3.21 -28.37 36.51
N ARG A 261 -3.79 -27.62 37.45
CA ARG A 261 -3.01 -26.89 38.47
C ARG A 261 -2.26 -27.81 39.42
N HIS A 262 -2.88 -28.89 39.89
CA HIS A 262 -2.25 -29.92 40.72
C HIS A 262 -1.06 -30.57 40.00
N LEU A 263 -1.23 -30.96 38.74
CA LEU A 263 -0.18 -31.46 37.86
C LEU A 263 0.95 -30.42 37.69
N GLY A 264 0.62 -29.13 37.81
CA GLY A 264 1.55 -28.01 37.78
C GLY A 264 2.35 -27.77 39.05
N THR A 265 1.99 -28.38 40.19
CA THR A 265 2.67 -28.15 41.48
C THR A 265 4.07 -28.77 41.51
N ALA A 266 5.01 -28.13 42.21
CA ALA A 266 6.38 -28.64 42.35
C ALA A 266 6.44 -30.06 42.93
N ARG A 267 5.48 -30.39 43.81
CA ARG A 267 5.35 -31.69 44.47
C ARG A 267 4.88 -32.80 43.53
N HIS A 268 3.98 -32.49 42.60
CA HIS A 268 3.57 -33.43 41.56
C HIS A 268 4.68 -33.59 40.52
N LYS A 269 5.29 -32.50 40.06
CA LYS A 269 6.41 -32.50 39.09
C LYS A 269 7.64 -33.28 39.57
N GLN A 270 7.90 -33.36 40.87
CA GLN A 270 8.95 -34.22 41.43
C GLN A 270 8.63 -35.72 41.35
N LYS A 271 7.36 -36.10 41.17
CA LYS A 271 6.89 -37.49 41.21
C LYS A 271 6.75 -38.14 39.83
N ILE A 272 6.60 -37.34 38.79
CA ILE A 272 6.40 -37.74 37.37
C ILE A 272 7.62 -37.40 36.48
N ALA A 273 8.82 -37.37 37.03
CA ALA A 273 10.02 -37.15 36.22
C ALA A 273 10.33 -38.39 35.35
N GLY A 274 9.76 -38.40 34.14
CA GLY A 274 10.01 -39.32 33.02
C GLY A 274 8.70 -39.62 32.28
N GLU A 275 8.53 -39.56 30.96
CA GLU A 275 9.28 -39.15 29.77
C GLU A 275 8.21 -38.74 28.72
N ASP A 276 8.45 -37.76 27.83
CA ASP A 276 7.67 -37.56 26.58
C ASP A 276 8.38 -36.53 25.68
N ASP A 277 8.44 -36.81 24.36
CA ASP A 277 9.17 -36.03 23.35
C ASP A 277 8.44 -34.71 22.96
N HIS A 278 9.17 -33.61 22.88
CA HIS A 278 8.70 -32.23 22.68
C HIS A 278 9.25 -31.62 21.37
N ASN A 279 8.38 -31.20 20.45
CA ASN A 279 8.79 -30.66 19.15
C ASN A 279 8.83 -29.13 19.13
N CYS A 280 9.83 -28.55 18.47
CA CYS A 280 9.99 -27.11 18.32
C CYS A 280 9.52 -26.61 16.95
N TYR A 281 8.51 -25.72 16.96
CA TYR A 281 7.89 -25.19 15.75
C TYR A 281 8.78 -24.26 14.92
N ILE A 282 9.85 -23.70 15.50
CA ILE A 282 10.74 -22.74 14.81
C ILE A 282 11.91 -23.44 14.08
N CYS A 283 12.36 -24.61 14.52
CA CYS A 283 13.55 -25.30 13.96
C CYS A 283 13.36 -26.82 13.72
N PRO A 284 12.09 -27.26 13.57
CA PRO A 284 11.62 -28.65 13.55
C PRO A 284 12.32 -29.73 14.40
N GLN A 285 13.00 -29.39 15.50
CA GLN A 285 13.71 -30.37 16.33
C GLN A 285 12.80 -31.03 17.38
N ILE A 286 12.78 -32.37 17.37
CA ILE A 286 12.09 -33.21 18.36
C ILE A 286 13.06 -33.48 19.53
N CYS A 287 12.78 -32.88 20.68
CA CYS A 287 13.56 -33.01 21.91
C CYS A 287 12.89 -34.00 22.86
N LYS A 288 13.54 -35.11 23.19
CA LYS A 288 12.90 -36.21 23.93
C LYS A 288 12.28 -35.90 25.30
N TYR A 289 12.67 -34.76 25.88
CA TYR A 289 12.21 -34.34 27.20
C TYR A 289 11.97 -32.83 27.19
N LYS A 290 11.04 -32.38 28.03
CA LYS A 290 10.74 -30.95 28.20
C LYS A 290 11.96 -30.13 28.60
N SER A 291 12.85 -30.70 29.40
CA SER A 291 14.11 -30.06 29.80
C SER A 291 15.02 -29.80 28.59
N ALA A 292 15.15 -30.78 27.69
CA ALA A 292 15.91 -30.62 26.45
C ALA A 292 15.27 -29.60 25.50
N TYR A 293 13.93 -29.56 25.40
CA TYR A 293 13.21 -28.53 24.65
C TYR A 293 13.46 -27.12 25.21
N VAL A 294 13.37 -26.95 26.52
CA VAL A 294 13.65 -25.66 27.19
C VAL A 294 15.12 -25.27 27.03
N LEU A 295 16.04 -26.23 27.10
CA LEU A 295 17.47 -25.99 26.86
C LEU A 295 17.71 -25.59 25.39
N HIS A 296 17.04 -26.26 24.45
CA HIS A 296 17.05 -25.96 23.03
C HIS A 296 16.55 -24.53 22.76
N CYS A 297 15.39 -24.14 23.30
CA CYS A 297 14.85 -22.78 23.18
C CYS A 297 15.75 -21.72 23.83
N LYS A 298 16.53 -22.10 24.84
CA LYS A 298 17.52 -21.22 25.47
C LYS A 298 18.88 -21.22 24.78
N SER A 299 19.11 -22.13 23.83
CA SER A 299 20.38 -22.26 23.12
C SER A 299 20.66 -21.02 22.26
N ALA A 300 21.94 -20.69 22.11
CA ALA A 300 22.35 -19.54 21.31
C ALA A 300 21.88 -19.62 19.85
N ARG A 301 21.82 -20.83 19.28
CA ARG A 301 21.30 -21.07 17.91
C ARG A 301 19.81 -20.78 17.79
N HIS A 302 18.99 -21.19 18.76
CA HIS A 302 17.55 -20.92 18.73
C HIS A 302 17.25 -19.43 18.93
N LYS A 303 17.95 -18.78 19.86
CA LYS A 303 17.84 -17.33 20.06
C LYS A 303 18.23 -16.54 18.81
N ALA A 304 19.27 -16.98 18.08
CA ALA A 304 19.66 -16.35 16.82
C ALA A 304 18.58 -16.51 15.73
N ALA A 305 17.84 -17.62 15.70
CA ALA A 305 16.73 -17.82 14.76
C ALA A 305 15.54 -16.90 15.06
N VAL A 306 15.16 -16.77 16.34
CA VAL A 306 14.10 -15.84 16.79
C VAL A 306 14.48 -14.38 16.50
N LEU A 307 15.72 -13.98 16.79
CA LEU A 307 16.24 -12.64 16.48
C LEU A 307 16.26 -12.36 14.97
N ARG A 308 16.36 -13.38 14.11
CA ARG A 308 16.31 -13.21 12.66
C ARG A 308 14.90 -12.83 12.18
N GLU A 309 13.88 -13.44 12.76
CA GLU A 309 12.46 -13.18 12.47
C GLU A 309 12.00 -11.80 12.97
N GLU A 310 12.45 -11.38 14.17
CA GLU A 310 12.17 -10.02 14.68
C GLU A 310 12.84 -8.93 13.82
N ARG A 311 14.05 -9.16 13.28
CA ARG A 311 14.77 -8.21 12.42
C ARG A 311 14.07 -7.93 11.08
N GLU A 312 13.35 -8.89 10.52
CA GLU A 312 12.67 -8.73 9.23
C GLU A 312 11.50 -7.72 9.30
N ASN A 313 10.79 -7.66 10.43
CA ASN A 313 9.66 -6.73 10.61
C ASN A 313 10.09 -5.28 10.92
N HIS A 314 11.34 -5.04 11.34
CA HIS A 314 11.86 -3.68 11.57
C HIS A 314 12.54 -3.08 10.34
N LEU A 315 13.09 -3.90 9.45
CA LEU A 315 13.82 -3.42 8.27
C LEU A 315 12.90 -2.70 7.26
N THR A 316 11.62 -3.08 7.20
CA THR A 316 10.61 -2.46 6.33
C THR A 316 10.24 -1.03 6.73
N SER A 317 10.50 -0.65 7.99
CA SER A 317 10.24 0.70 8.50
C SER A 317 11.30 1.73 8.08
N ASN A 318 12.48 1.28 7.60
CA ASN A 318 13.59 2.16 7.22
C ASN A 318 13.79 2.15 5.68
N PRO A 319 13.38 3.22 4.98
CA PRO A 319 13.48 3.30 3.52
C PRO A 319 14.93 3.19 3.00
N ARG A 320 15.92 3.68 3.76
CA ARG A 320 17.34 3.61 3.38
C ARG A 320 17.85 2.18 3.44
N ALA A 321 17.54 1.44 4.51
CA ALA A 321 17.89 0.03 4.65
C ALA A 321 17.24 -0.80 3.52
N LEU A 322 15.95 -0.58 3.23
CA LEU A 322 15.26 -1.24 2.12
C LEU A 322 15.89 -0.94 0.76
N ARG A 323 16.27 0.31 0.47
CA ARG A 323 16.93 0.66 -0.81
C ARG A 323 18.26 -0.06 -0.96
N ARG A 324 19.08 -0.11 0.10
CA ARG A 324 20.36 -0.85 0.10
C ARG A 324 20.15 -2.34 -0.11
N LEU A 325 19.20 -2.94 0.61
CA LEU A 325 18.85 -4.34 0.45
C LEU A 325 18.33 -4.65 -0.95
N ARG A 326 17.44 -3.82 -1.51
CA ARG A 326 16.93 -3.97 -2.88
C ARG A 326 18.05 -3.92 -3.92
N THR A 327 18.98 -2.98 -3.77
CA THR A 327 20.14 -2.85 -4.68
C THR A 327 21.02 -4.10 -4.60
N ALA A 328 21.28 -4.61 -3.40
CA ALA A 328 22.05 -5.85 -3.22
C ALA A 328 21.33 -7.08 -3.78
N CYS A 329 20.01 -7.21 -3.55
CA CYS A 329 19.19 -8.27 -4.11
C CYS A 329 19.14 -8.23 -5.63
N GLU A 330 19.06 -7.04 -6.24
CA GLU A 330 19.08 -6.88 -7.69
C GLU A 330 20.44 -7.32 -8.27
N ARG A 331 21.56 -6.90 -7.66
CA ARG A 331 22.90 -7.36 -8.03
C ARG A 331 23.01 -8.87 -7.91
N ALA A 332 22.58 -9.44 -6.77
CA ALA A 332 22.56 -10.88 -6.56
C ALA A 332 21.73 -11.61 -7.62
N LYS A 333 20.55 -11.10 -8.00
CA LYS A 333 19.72 -11.66 -9.08
C LYS A 333 20.47 -11.67 -10.43
N ARG A 334 21.14 -10.57 -10.77
CA ARG A 334 21.97 -10.49 -11.99
C ARG A 334 23.11 -11.50 -11.94
N THR A 335 23.85 -11.57 -10.83
CA THR A 335 24.93 -12.56 -10.63
C THR A 335 24.43 -13.99 -10.70
N LEU A 336 23.27 -14.32 -10.14
CA LEU A 336 22.69 -15.66 -10.19
C LEU A 336 22.24 -16.07 -11.60
N SER A 337 22.10 -15.12 -12.53
CA SER A 337 21.83 -15.43 -13.92
C SER A 337 23.03 -16.03 -14.65
N SER A 338 24.27 -15.78 -14.18
CA SER A 338 25.50 -16.39 -14.70
C SER A 338 26.09 -17.44 -13.74
N SER A 339 26.07 -17.17 -12.44
CA SER A 339 26.70 -17.97 -11.38
C SER A 339 25.69 -18.83 -10.61
N ALA A 340 26.14 -19.97 -10.06
CA ALA A 340 25.26 -20.88 -9.31
C ALA A 340 24.96 -20.39 -7.88
N GLN A 341 25.79 -19.50 -7.33
CA GLN A 341 25.67 -18.95 -5.99
C GLN A 341 26.27 -17.54 -5.93
N THR A 342 25.84 -16.74 -4.96
CA THR A 342 26.37 -15.40 -4.66
C THR A 342 26.24 -15.12 -3.16
N SER A 343 27.10 -14.29 -2.59
CA SER A 343 26.88 -13.70 -1.25
C SER A 343 26.27 -12.31 -1.40
N LEU A 344 25.47 -11.93 -0.40
CA LEU A 344 24.97 -10.58 -0.17
C LEU A 344 25.59 -10.10 1.13
N GLU A 345 26.41 -9.06 1.03
CA GLU A 345 27.18 -8.49 2.13
C GLU A 345 26.88 -6.99 2.17
N ILE A 346 26.29 -6.52 3.27
CA ILE A 346 25.88 -5.14 3.44
C ILE A 346 26.22 -4.68 4.85
N ASP A 347 27.25 -3.86 4.97
CA ASP A 347 27.69 -3.31 6.26
C ASP A 347 26.65 -2.36 6.84
N SER A 348 26.41 -2.46 8.15
CA SER A 348 25.48 -1.62 8.90
C SER A 348 24.14 -1.43 8.16
N LEU A 349 23.52 -2.53 7.72
CA LEU A 349 22.26 -2.48 6.96
C LEU A 349 21.15 -1.82 7.78
N PHE A 350 21.04 -2.16 9.07
CA PHE A 350 20.03 -1.62 9.97
C PHE A 350 20.60 -1.52 11.40
N GLU A 351 20.47 -0.36 12.05
CA GLU A 351 20.92 -0.11 13.44
C GLU A 351 22.38 -0.52 13.74
N GLY A 352 23.30 -0.31 12.79
CA GLY A 352 24.71 -0.69 12.97
C GLY A 352 24.99 -2.18 12.82
N ILE A 353 24.00 -2.98 12.39
CA ILE A 353 24.11 -4.43 12.21
C ILE A 353 24.40 -4.74 10.74
N ASP A 354 25.49 -5.47 10.50
CA ASP A 354 25.84 -5.97 9.18
C ASP A 354 24.91 -7.10 8.74
N PHE A 355 24.66 -7.17 7.42
CA PHE A 355 23.87 -8.23 6.81
C PHE A 355 24.76 -9.08 5.91
N TYR A 356 24.83 -10.37 6.22
CA TYR A 356 25.55 -11.36 5.43
C TYR A 356 24.64 -12.56 5.15
N THR A 357 24.46 -12.92 3.88
CA THR A 357 23.81 -14.17 3.50
C THR A 357 24.30 -14.68 2.16
N SER A 358 24.38 -16.00 1.99
CA SER A 358 24.59 -16.64 0.68
C SER A 358 23.24 -16.99 0.05
N LEU A 359 23.08 -16.75 -1.24
CA LEU A 359 21.92 -17.15 -2.03
C LEU A 359 22.37 -18.02 -3.19
N THR A 360 21.73 -19.17 -3.37
CA THR A 360 21.96 -20.06 -4.51
C THR A 360 20.93 -19.80 -5.60
N ARG A 361 21.28 -20.12 -6.85
CA ARG A 361 20.36 -20.04 -7.99
C ARG A 361 19.12 -20.89 -7.76
N ALA A 362 19.29 -22.11 -7.24
CA ALA A 362 18.18 -23.01 -6.94
C ALA A 362 17.20 -22.39 -5.93
N ARG A 363 17.72 -21.70 -4.89
CA ARG A 363 16.86 -21.03 -3.91
C ARG A 363 16.15 -19.80 -4.51
N PHE A 364 16.83 -19.02 -5.33
CA PHE A 364 16.21 -17.91 -6.06
C PHE A 364 15.09 -18.41 -6.98
N GLU A 365 15.35 -19.47 -7.74
CA GLU A 365 14.36 -20.07 -8.63
C GLU A 365 13.13 -20.60 -7.86
N GLU A 366 13.34 -21.22 -6.70
CA GLU A 366 12.26 -21.69 -5.82
C GLU A 366 11.40 -20.52 -5.32
N LEU A 367 12.04 -19.42 -4.87
CA LEU A 367 11.36 -18.23 -4.34
C LEU A 367 10.50 -17.49 -5.38
N CYS A 368 10.86 -17.58 -6.66
CA CYS A 368 10.15 -16.91 -7.76
C CYS A 368 9.40 -17.89 -8.67
N GLN A 369 9.27 -19.16 -8.28
CA GLN A 369 8.78 -20.22 -9.15
C GLN A 369 7.33 -20.01 -9.59
N ASP A 370 6.51 -19.41 -8.72
CA ASP A 370 5.14 -18.99 -8.98
C ASP A 370 5.08 -17.88 -10.05
N LEU A 371 5.89 -16.83 -9.89
CA LEU A 371 5.99 -15.73 -10.86
C LEU A 371 6.46 -16.24 -12.22
N PHE A 372 7.47 -17.12 -12.25
CA PHE A 372 7.97 -17.71 -13.49
C PHE A 372 6.91 -18.55 -14.20
N ARG A 373 6.12 -19.34 -13.47
CA ARG A 373 5.01 -20.11 -14.04
C ARG A 373 3.90 -19.20 -14.57
N GLY A 374 3.61 -18.11 -13.86
CA GLY A 374 2.64 -17.10 -14.30
C GLY A 374 2.95 -16.51 -15.68
N THR A 375 4.23 -16.45 -16.08
CA THR A 375 4.61 -15.97 -17.42
C THR A 375 4.21 -16.89 -18.57
N MET A 376 3.95 -18.18 -18.31
CA MET A 376 3.62 -19.16 -19.36
C MET A 376 2.16 -19.12 -19.78
N GLU A 377 1.26 -18.69 -18.89
CA GLU A 377 -0.18 -18.59 -19.20
C GLU A 377 -0.45 -17.59 -20.35
N PRO A 378 0.13 -16.36 -20.36
CA PRO A 378 0.03 -15.46 -21.49
C PRO A 378 0.55 -16.06 -22.80
N VAL A 379 1.67 -16.79 -22.78
CA VAL A 379 2.23 -17.43 -23.99
C VAL A 379 1.23 -18.44 -24.57
N GLU A 380 0.64 -19.28 -23.74
CA GLU A 380 -0.38 -20.25 -24.17
C GLU A 380 -1.67 -19.56 -24.64
N ARG A 381 -2.07 -18.46 -23.99
CA ARG A 381 -3.23 -17.66 -24.43
C ARG A 381 -3.00 -17.03 -25.80
N THR A 382 -1.82 -16.47 -26.05
CA THR A 382 -1.46 -15.87 -27.34
C THR A 382 -1.53 -16.89 -28.48
N LEU A 383 -1.01 -18.11 -28.27
CA LEU A 383 -1.09 -19.18 -29.28
C LEU A 383 -2.54 -19.61 -29.56
N ARG A 384 -3.37 -19.72 -28.51
CA ARG A 384 -4.80 -20.03 -28.65
C ARG A 384 -5.55 -18.95 -29.42
N ASP A 385 -5.28 -17.69 -29.11
CA ASP A 385 -5.90 -16.54 -29.78
C ASP A 385 -5.46 -16.44 -31.25
N ALA A 386 -4.17 -16.69 -31.53
CA ALA A 386 -3.63 -16.76 -32.89
C ALA A 386 -4.12 -18.01 -33.66
N LYS A 387 -4.62 -19.03 -32.96
CA LYS A 387 -5.00 -20.35 -33.51
C LYS A 387 -3.82 -21.05 -34.20
N ILE A 388 -2.64 -20.94 -33.60
CA ILE A 388 -1.39 -21.50 -34.12
C ILE A 388 -0.87 -22.53 -33.13
N ASP A 389 -0.48 -23.69 -33.65
CA ASP A 389 0.19 -24.72 -32.87
C ASP A 389 1.62 -24.32 -32.50
N LYS A 390 2.09 -24.81 -31.35
CA LYS A 390 3.46 -24.52 -30.86
C LYS A 390 4.55 -24.84 -31.89
N SER A 391 4.36 -25.89 -32.68
CA SER A 391 5.29 -26.34 -33.73
C SER A 391 5.41 -25.35 -34.89
N SER A 392 4.39 -24.54 -35.11
CA SER A 392 4.34 -23.57 -36.21
C SER A 392 5.08 -22.27 -35.88
N VAL A 393 5.56 -22.09 -34.65
CA VAL A 393 6.37 -20.94 -34.27
C VAL A 393 7.79 -21.11 -34.82
N ASN A 394 8.19 -20.25 -35.76
CA ASN A 394 9.49 -20.34 -36.45
C ASN A 394 10.66 -19.85 -35.62
N GLU A 395 10.50 -18.82 -34.79
CA GLU A 395 11.57 -18.21 -34.01
C GLU A 395 11.02 -17.79 -32.64
N ILE A 396 11.89 -17.83 -31.63
CA ILE A 396 11.56 -17.36 -30.27
C ILE A 396 12.55 -16.25 -29.95
N VAL A 397 12.07 -15.01 -29.86
CA VAL A 397 12.91 -13.85 -29.53
C VAL A 397 12.64 -13.45 -28.09
N LEU A 398 13.69 -13.39 -27.26
CA LEU A 398 13.61 -12.95 -25.87
C LEU A 398 14.03 -11.48 -25.77
N VAL A 399 13.14 -10.65 -25.20
CA VAL A 399 13.37 -9.21 -25.05
C VAL A 399 13.18 -8.82 -23.58
N GLY A 400 14.05 -7.94 -23.08
CA GLY A 400 14.10 -7.45 -21.70
C GLY A 400 15.07 -8.23 -20.81
N GLY A 401 15.81 -7.51 -19.95
CA GLY A 401 16.89 -8.08 -19.14
C GLY A 401 16.51 -9.25 -18.21
N SER A 402 15.26 -9.34 -17.75
CA SER A 402 14.79 -10.48 -16.94
C SER A 402 14.73 -11.80 -17.72
N THR A 403 14.74 -11.77 -19.05
CA THR A 403 14.83 -12.98 -19.89
C THR A 403 16.20 -13.64 -19.85
N ARG A 404 17.22 -12.98 -19.26
CA ARG A 404 18.55 -13.54 -19.02
C ARG A 404 18.55 -14.61 -17.90
N ILE A 405 17.47 -14.72 -17.13
CA ILE A 405 17.34 -15.74 -16.07
C ILE A 405 17.30 -17.14 -16.73
N PRO A 406 18.24 -18.06 -16.40
CA PRO A 406 18.32 -19.38 -17.05
C PRO A 406 17.02 -20.19 -16.94
N LYS A 407 16.33 -20.09 -15.81
CA LYS A 407 15.05 -20.77 -15.58
C LYS A 407 13.96 -20.34 -16.57
N ILE A 408 13.89 -19.05 -16.89
CA ILE A 408 12.92 -18.51 -17.86
C ILE A 408 13.24 -19.04 -19.26
N GLN A 409 14.49 -18.96 -19.68
CA GLN A 409 14.93 -19.47 -20.99
C GLN A 409 14.61 -20.96 -21.14
N LYS A 410 14.91 -21.74 -20.10
CA LYS A 410 14.60 -23.17 -20.05
C LYS A 410 13.10 -23.43 -20.13
N MET A 411 12.29 -22.74 -19.33
CA MET A 411 10.83 -22.93 -19.35
C MET A 411 10.21 -22.60 -20.71
N VAL A 412 10.68 -21.54 -21.37
CA VAL A 412 10.25 -21.18 -22.72
C VAL A 412 10.69 -22.25 -23.73
N SER A 413 11.95 -22.68 -23.68
CA SER A 413 12.46 -23.73 -24.57
C SER A 413 11.71 -25.06 -24.39
N ASP A 414 11.53 -25.51 -23.14
CA ASP A 414 10.78 -26.72 -22.79
C ASP A 414 9.33 -26.64 -23.32
N PHE A 415 8.69 -25.47 -23.22
CA PHE A 415 7.33 -25.26 -23.71
C PHE A 415 7.21 -25.40 -25.23
N PHE A 416 8.24 -24.96 -25.98
CA PHE A 416 8.32 -25.08 -27.44
C PHE A 416 9.07 -26.34 -27.91
N GLY A 417 9.12 -27.39 -27.08
CA GLY A 417 9.67 -28.70 -27.47
C GLY A 417 11.19 -28.74 -27.58
N GLY A 418 11.89 -27.95 -26.76
CA GLY A 418 13.35 -27.85 -26.77
C GLY A 418 13.90 -26.90 -27.83
N LYS A 419 13.04 -26.07 -28.43
CA LYS A 419 13.47 -25.03 -29.38
C LYS A 419 14.28 -23.96 -28.65
N GLU A 420 15.49 -23.70 -29.11
CA GLU A 420 16.36 -22.68 -28.52
C GLU A 420 15.91 -21.27 -28.91
N PRO A 421 15.84 -20.32 -27.95
CA PRO A 421 15.59 -18.93 -28.26
C PRO A 421 16.72 -18.30 -29.09
N ASN A 422 16.34 -17.39 -29.97
CA ASN A 422 17.24 -16.63 -30.82
C ASN A 422 18.04 -15.63 -29.99
N LYS A 423 19.36 -15.69 -30.10
CA LYS A 423 20.33 -14.87 -29.34
C LYS A 423 21.03 -13.81 -30.21
N SER A 424 20.60 -13.63 -31.46
CA SER A 424 21.18 -12.62 -32.38
C SER A 424 20.81 -11.18 -32.03
N ILE A 425 19.81 -10.99 -31.17
CA ILE A 425 19.27 -9.68 -30.81
C ILE A 425 19.65 -9.36 -29.37
N ASN A 426 20.12 -8.13 -29.12
CA ASN A 426 20.35 -7.63 -27.77
C ASN A 426 19.00 -7.40 -27.06
N PRO A 427 18.69 -8.14 -25.98
CA PRO A 427 17.39 -8.03 -25.31
C PRO A 427 17.14 -6.68 -24.65
N ASP A 428 18.20 -5.90 -24.35
CA ASP A 428 18.07 -4.62 -23.64
C ASP A 428 17.85 -3.45 -24.62
N GLU A 429 18.27 -3.59 -25.88
CA GLU A 429 18.23 -2.51 -26.88
C GLU A 429 17.19 -2.73 -27.98
N ALA A 430 16.70 -3.96 -28.17
CA ALA A 430 15.80 -4.33 -29.25
C ALA A 430 14.56 -3.41 -29.37
N VAL A 431 13.98 -3.02 -28.23
CA VAL A 431 12.80 -2.14 -28.19
C VAL A 431 13.15 -0.74 -28.68
N ALA A 432 14.26 -0.16 -28.20
CA ALA A 432 14.72 1.15 -28.61
C ALA A 432 15.11 1.17 -30.10
N TYR A 433 15.74 0.10 -30.57
CA TYR A 433 16.09 -0.07 -31.98
C TYR A 433 14.83 -0.09 -32.87
N GLY A 434 13.83 -0.91 -32.52
CA GLY A 434 12.56 -0.94 -33.24
C GLY A 434 11.82 0.40 -33.24
N ALA A 435 11.84 1.11 -32.12
CA ALA A 435 11.26 2.44 -32.01
C ALA A 435 11.99 3.48 -32.89
N ALA A 436 13.32 3.43 -32.96
CA ALA A 436 14.10 4.31 -33.84
C ALA A 436 13.81 4.04 -35.32
N VAL A 437 13.66 2.78 -35.73
CA VAL A 437 13.24 2.40 -37.09
C VAL A 437 11.85 2.97 -37.39
N GLN A 438 10.90 2.83 -36.47
CA GLN A 438 9.56 3.39 -36.63
C GLN A 438 9.57 4.92 -36.72
N ALA A 439 10.40 5.59 -35.92
CA ALA A 439 10.57 7.04 -35.96
C ALA A 439 11.13 7.52 -37.31
N ALA A 440 12.10 6.79 -37.88
CA ALA A 440 12.64 7.08 -39.21
C ALA A 440 11.60 6.92 -40.33
N ILE A 441 10.74 5.90 -40.24
CA ILE A 441 9.61 5.71 -41.16
C ILE A 441 8.63 6.88 -41.06
N LEU A 442 8.29 7.30 -39.84
CA LEU A 442 7.36 8.41 -39.61
C LEU A 442 7.93 9.78 -39.98
N SER A 443 9.25 9.98 -39.89
CA SER A 443 9.92 11.20 -40.33
C SER A 443 10.05 11.31 -41.86
N GLY A 444 9.69 10.25 -42.59
CA GLY A 444 9.80 10.18 -44.04
C GLY A 444 11.25 10.01 -44.51
N ASP A 445 12.14 9.50 -43.65
CA ASP A 445 13.50 9.18 -44.06
C ASP A 445 13.52 7.98 -45.01
N THR A 446 13.82 8.26 -46.28
CA THR A 446 13.89 7.28 -47.37
C THR A 446 15.32 6.80 -47.65
N SER A 447 16.27 7.14 -46.77
CA SER A 447 17.69 6.82 -46.90
C SER A 447 17.97 5.32 -47.08
N SER A 448 17.12 4.44 -46.52
CA SER A 448 17.20 3.00 -46.71
C SER A 448 16.01 2.47 -47.53
N LYS A 449 16.28 1.60 -48.51
CA LYS A 449 15.19 0.92 -49.27
C LYS A 449 14.34 0.01 -48.36
N SER A 450 14.97 -0.54 -47.32
CA SER A 450 14.34 -1.45 -46.34
C SER A 450 13.28 -0.78 -45.47
N THR A 451 13.41 0.52 -45.14
CA THR A 451 12.41 1.21 -44.29
C THR A 451 11.12 1.50 -45.02
N ASN A 452 11.15 1.66 -46.35
CA ASN A 452 9.97 1.93 -47.17
C ASN A 452 9.07 0.69 -47.40
N GLU A 453 9.58 -0.51 -47.13
CA GLU A 453 8.85 -1.77 -47.36
C GLU A 453 8.21 -2.33 -46.08
N ILE A 454 8.40 -1.68 -44.93
CA ILE A 454 7.88 -2.16 -43.64
C ILE A 454 6.45 -1.66 -43.46
N LEU A 455 5.49 -2.59 -43.45
CA LEU A 455 4.11 -2.35 -43.05
C LEU A 455 3.88 -2.92 -41.64
N LEU A 456 3.62 -2.03 -40.68
CA LEU A 456 3.27 -2.41 -39.32
C LEU A 456 1.74 -2.51 -39.19
N LEU A 457 1.24 -3.68 -38.76
CA LEU A 457 -0.16 -3.91 -38.41
C LEU A 457 -0.20 -4.39 -36.97
N ASP A 458 -0.67 -3.53 -36.09
CA ASP A 458 -0.82 -3.85 -34.66
C ASP A 458 -2.28 -4.21 -34.35
N VAL A 459 -2.56 -4.62 -33.11
CA VAL A 459 -3.88 -5.06 -32.66
C VAL A 459 -4.28 -4.44 -31.33
N ALA A 460 -5.59 -4.33 -31.07
CA ALA A 460 -6.09 -3.93 -29.76
C ALA A 460 -5.87 -5.05 -28.71
N PRO A 461 -5.14 -4.83 -27.59
CA PRO A 461 -4.77 -5.90 -26.65
C PRO A 461 -5.94 -6.39 -25.78
N LEU A 462 -6.96 -5.56 -25.60
CA LEU A 462 -8.17 -5.85 -24.81
C LEU A 462 -9.41 -5.48 -25.62
N SER A 463 -10.53 -6.14 -25.32
CA SER A 463 -11.82 -5.81 -25.91
C SER A 463 -12.31 -4.47 -25.38
N LEU A 464 -12.76 -3.62 -26.30
CA LEU A 464 -13.29 -2.28 -26.04
C LEU A 464 -14.80 -2.30 -26.26
N GLY A 465 -15.53 -1.66 -25.37
CA GLY A 465 -16.98 -1.69 -25.41
C GLY A 465 -17.65 -0.78 -24.40
N ILE A 466 -18.97 -0.92 -24.29
CA ILE A 466 -19.80 -0.08 -23.44
C ILE A 466 -20.61 -0.89 -22.44
N GLU A 467 -21.00 -0.22 -21.36
CA GLU A 467 -22.01 -0.73 -20.45
C GLU A 467 -23.40 -0.70 -21.08
N THR A 468 -24.07 -1.84 -21.02
CA THR A 468 -25.46 -2.01 -21.43
C THR A 468 -26.32 -2.37 -20.21
N ALA A 469 -27.65 -2.38 -20.41
CA ALA A 469 -28.59 -2.66 -19.33
C ALA A 469 -28.23 -3.93 -18.53
N GLY A 470 -28.26 -3.82 -17.21
CA GLY A 470 -27.89 -4.93 -16.31
C GLY A 470 -26.40 -5.00 -15.94
N GLY A 471 -25.61 -3.96 -16.25
CA GLY A 471 -24.18 -3.90 -15.88
C GLY A 471 -23.33 -4.88 -16.67
N VAL A 472 -23.75 -5.18 -17.90
CA VAL A 472 -23.11 -6.14 -18.81
C VAL A 472 -22.28 -5.37 -19.83
N MET A 473 -21.07 -5.87 -20.07
CA MET A 473 -20.16 -5.33 -21.06
C MET A 473 -20.54 -5.84 -22.45
N THR A 474 -20.87 -4.92 -23.35
CA THR A 474 -21.03 -5.23 -24.78
C THR A 474 -19.78 -4.76 -25.52
N ALA A 475 -19.01 -5.72 -26.03
CA ALA A 475 -17.75 -5.46 -26.73
C ALA A 475 -18.00 -5.11 -28.21
N LEU A 476 -17.58 -3.92 -28.64
CA LEU A 476 -17.68 -3.44 -30.03
C LEU A 476 -16.43 -3.77 -30.83
N ILE A 477 -15.25 -3.63 -30.22
CA ILE A 477 -13.97 -4.04 -30.78
C ILE A 477 -13.43 -5.15 -29.88
N LYS A 478 -13.23 -6.34 -30.45
CA LYS A 478 -12.71 -7.49 -29.68
C LYS A 478 -11.20 -7.39 -29.55
N ARG A 479 -10.62 -7.99 -28.50
CA ARG A 479 -9.17 -8.16 -28.40
C ARG A 479 -8.59 -8.81 -29.65
N ASN A 480 -7.36 -8.46 -29.96
CA ASN A 480 -6.61 -8.87 -31.16
C ASN A 480 -7.24 -8.39 -32.49
N THR A 481 -8.15 -7.41 -32.47
CA THR A 481 -8.62 -6.76 -33.71
C THR A 481 -7.52 -5.82 -34.21
N THR A 482 -7.16 -5.92 -35.49
CA THR A 482 -6.15 -5.05 -36.13
C THR A 482 -6.54 -3.57 -36.03
N ILE A 483 -5.58 -2.72 -35.66
CA ILE A 483 -5.70 -1.26 -35.63
C ILE A 483 -4.87 -0.64 -36.77
N PRO A 484 -5.30 0.49 -37.37
CA PRO A 484 -6.51 1.28 -37.06
C PRO A 484 -7.83 0.57 -37.39
N THR A 485 -8.87 0.79 -36.60
CA THR A 485 -10.19 0.20 -36.84
C THR A 485 -11.32 1.08 -36.38
N LYS A 486 -12.44 1.01 -37.10
CA LYS A 486 -13.67 1.73 -36.80
C LYS A 486 -14.85 0.78 -36.76
N LYS A 487 -15.59 0.79 -35.65
CA LYS A 487 -16.80 -0.01 -35.45
C LYS A 487 -17.92 0.85 -34.90
N SER A 488 -19.11 0.70 -35.49
CA SER A 488 -20.31 1.41 -35.09
C SER A 488 -21.41 0.42 -34.80
N GLU A 489 -22.14 0.62 -33.71
CA GLU A 489 -23.29 -0.20 -33.33
C GLU A 489 -24.42 0.70 -32.82
N THR A 490 -25.66 0.35 -33.14
CA THR A 490 -26.84 1.14 -32.78
C THR A 490 -27.48 0.57 -31.52
N PHE A 491 -27.59 1.42 -30.51
CA PHE A 491 -28.25 1.18 -29.23
C PHE A 491 -29.54 2.02 -29.15
N SER A 492 -30.34 1.78 -28.11
CA SER A 492 -31.56 2.54 -27.83
C SER A 492 -31.70 2.83 -26.34
N THR A 493 -32.60 3.76 -26.01
CA THR A 493 -32.99 4.07 -24.62
C THR A 493 -33.55 2.86 -23.88
N PHE A 494 -33.27 2.80 -22.58
CA PHE A 494 -33.72 1.73 -21.69
C PHE A 494 -35.10 2.03 -21.08
N SER A 495 -35.41 3.31 -20.87
CA SER A 495 -36.66 3.79 -20.28
C SER A 495 -37.45 4.68 -21.25
N ASP A 496 -38.78 4.71 -21.06
CA ASP A 496 -39.67 5.60 -21.82
C ASP A 496 -39.35 7.07 -21.52
N ASN A 497 -39.40 7.91 -22.54
CA ASN A 497 -39.17 9.37 -22.45
C ASN A 497 -37.83 9.74 -21.79
N GLN A 498 -36.81 8.89 -21.94
CA GLN A 498 -35.48 9.13 -21.40
C GLN A 498 -34.81 10.35 -22.08
N PRO A 499 -34.49 11.44 -21.35
CA PRO A 499 -34.01 12.70 -21.95
C PRO A 499 -32.53 12.66 -22.37
N GLY A 500 -31.77 11.68 -21.90
CA GLY A 500 -30.36 11.49 -22.21
C GLY A 500 -29.85 10.09 -21.85
N VAL A 501 -28.76 9.67 -22.50
CA VAL A 501 -28.11 8.37 -22.27
C VAL A 501 -26.68 8.58 -21.81
N LEU A 502 -26.34 7.99 -20.66
CA LEU A 502 -24.96 7.91 -20.17
C LEU A 502 -24.24 6.75 -20.84
N ILE A 503 -23.16 7.05 -21.56
CA ILE A 503 -22.32 6.06 -22.23
C ILE A 503 -21.04 5.92 -21.42
N GLN A 504 -20.81 4.72 -20.90
CA GLN A 504 -19.61 4.37 -20.15
C GLN A 504 -18.79 3.38 -20.98
N VAL A 505 -17.53 3.73 -21.20
CA VAL A 505 -16.60 2.98 -22.04
C VAL A 505 -15.64 2.19 -21.17
N PHE A 506 -15.45 0.91 -21.47
CA PHE A 506 -14.59 0.00 -20.73
C PHE A 506 -13.61 -0.73 -21.64
N GLU A 507 -12.53 -1.22 -21.04
CA GLU A 507 -11.64 -2.22 -21.62
C GLU A 507 -11.60 -3.47 -20.73
N GLY A 508 -11.67 -4.66 -21.33
CA GLY A 508 -11.54 -5.93 -20.62
C GLY A 508 -12.35 -7.06 -21.21
N GLU A 509 -12.10 -8.27 -20.69
CA GLU A 509 -12.63 -9.53 -21.20
C GLU A 509 -13.74 -10.14 -20.31
N ARG A 510 -14.07 -9.50 -19.18
CA ARG A 510 -15.06 -10.02 -18.23
C ARG A 510 -16.46 -9.59 -18.64
N ALA A 511 -17.46 -10.41 -18.34
CA ALA A 511 -18.84 -10.18 -18.78
C ALA A 511 -19.52 -8.98 -18.10
N ARG A 512 -19.15 -8.67 -16.85
CA ARG A 512 -19.72 -7.53 -16.09
C ARG A 512 -18.77 -6.34 -16.13
N THR A 513 -19.33 -5.15 -16.28
CA THR A 513 -18.59 -3.88 -16.39
C THR A 513 -17.80 -3.55 -15.13
N LYS A 514 -18.34 -3.86 -13.95
CA LYS A 514 -17.67 -3.69 -12.64
C LYS A 514 -16.33 -4.41 -12.49
N ASP A 515 -16.13 -5.43 -13.33
CA ASP A 515 -15.01 -6.34 -13.30
C ASP A 515 -13.97 -5.98 -14.39
N ASN A 516 -14.25 -4.98 -15.21
CA ASN A 516 -13.41 -4.45 -16.29
C ASN A 516 -12.88 -3.04 -15.93
N ASN A 517 -11.92 -2.52 -16.71
CA ASN A 517 -11.38 -1.19 -16.47
C ASN A 517 -12.25 -0.12 -17.14
N LEU A 518 -12.79 0.81 -16.36
CA LEU A 518 -13.52 1.98 -16.87
C LEU A 518 -12.52 2.97 -17.48
N LEU A 519 -12.67 3.25 -18.76
CA LEU A 519 -11.84 4.20 -19.50
C LEU A 519 -12.39 5.62 -19.44
N GLY A 520 -13.71 5.77 -19.54
CA GLY A 520 -14.34 7.08 -19.53
C GLY A 520 -15.86 7.01 -19.59
N LYS A 521 -16.52 8.15 -19.40
CA LYS A 521 -17.97 8.26 -19.52
C LYS A 521 -18.36 9.63 -20.07
N PHE A 522 -19.43 9.67 -20.85
CA PHE A 522 -20.00 10.91 -21.36
C PHE A 522 -21.50 10.74 -21.56
N GLU A 523 -22.24 11.83 -21.51
CA GLU A 523 -23.70 11.82 -21.61
C GLU A 523 -24.16 12.44 -22.92
N LEU A 524 -25.02 11.73 -23.66
CA LEU A 524 -25.72 12.27 -24.82
C LEU A 524 -27.09 12.79 -24.37
N THR A 525 -27.24 14.12 -24.30
CA THR A 525 -28.46 14.78 -23.82
C THR A 525 -29.34 15.28 -24.97
N GLY A 526 -30.62 15.52 -24.64
CA GLY A 526 -31.57 16.15 -25.54
C GLY A 526 -32.17 15.19 -26.57
N ILE A 527 -32.39 13.95 -26.17
CA ILE A 527 -33.13 12.93 -26.92
C ILE A 527 -34.63 13.26 -26.83
N PRO A 528 -35.39 13.29 -27.95
CA PRO A 528 -36.82 13.55 -27.92
C PRO A 528 -37.59 12.51 -27.08
N PRO A 529 -38.65 12.91 -26.36
CA PRO A 529 -39.50 11.96 -25.64
C PRO A 529 -40.11 10.93 -26.61
N ALA A 530 -39.70 9.68 -26.47
CA ALA A 530 -40.19 8.54 -27.25
C ALA A 530 -40.27 7.29 -26.36
N PRO A 531 -41.10 6.29 -26.73
CA PRO A 531 -41.10 5.00 -26.06
C PRO A 531 -39.72 4.34 -26.06
N ARG A 532 -39.41 3.53 -25.06
CA ARG A 532 -38.17 2.74 -24.99
C ARG A 532 -38.01 1.92 -26.28
N GLY A 533 -36.77 1.79 -26.74
CA GLY A 533 -36.48 1.03 -27.97
C GLY A 533 -36.62 1.83 -29.28
N VAL A 534 -37.19 3.04 -29.25
CA VAL A 534 -37.44 3.86 -30.46
C VAL A 534 -36.25 4.76 -30.83
N PRO A 535 -35.62 5.52 -29.91
CA PRO A 535 -34.46 6.34 -30.24
C PRO A 535 -33.28 5.49 -30.72
N GLN A 536 -32.66 5.87 -31.85
CA GLN A 536 -31.51 5.14 -32.40
C GLN A 536 -30.23 5.91 -32.12
N ILE A 537 -29.42 5.38 -31.21
CA ILE A 537 -28.16 5.96 -30.76
C ILE A 537 -27.03 5.12 -31.33
N GLU A 538 -26.37 5.63 -32.37
CA GLU A 538 -25.20 5.00 -32.97
C GLU A 538 -23.95 5.37 -32.20
N VAL A 539 -23.34 4.39 -31.54
CA VAL A 539 -22.06 4.54 -30.85
C VAL A 539 -20.96 4.03 -31.77
N THR A 540 -19.97 4.87 -32.03
CA THR A 540 -18.84 4.59 -32.90
C THR A 540 -17.54 4.64 -32.12
N PHE A 541 -16.78 3.55 -32.19
CA PHE A 541 -15.42 3.42 -31.70
C PHE A 541 -14.48 3.57 -32.88
N ASP A 542 -13.56 4.51 -32.79
CA ASP A 542 -12.53 4.78 -33.79
C ASP A 542 -11.16 4.74 -33.09
N VAL A 543 -10.41 3.67 -33.34
CA VAL A 543 -9.09 3.43 -32.75
C VAL A 543 -8.04 3.68 -33.82
N ASP A 544 -7.15 4.64 -33.55
CA ASP A 544 -6.10 5.01 -34.49
C ASP A 544 -4.86 4.08 -34.40
N ALA A 545 -3.84 4.39 -35.21
CA ALA A 545 -2.59 3.62 -35.24
C ALA A 545 -1.76 3.73 -33.94
N ASN A 546 -2.00 4.77 -33.13
CA ASN A 546 -1.32 4.99 -31.86
C ASN A 546 -2.07 4.35 -30.68
N GLY A 547 -3.21 3.71 -30.93
CA GLY A 547 -4.10 3.20 -29.89
C GLY A 547 -4.90 4.28 -29.17
N ILE A 548 -4.96 5.50 -29.69
CA ILE A 548 -5.86 6.55 -29.19
C ILE A 548 -7.26 6.25 -29.68
N MET A 549 -8.21 6.22 -28.75
CA MET A 549 -9.59 5.85 -29.03
C MET A 549 -10.50 7.07 -28.99
N ASN A 550 -11.20 7.31 -30.08
CA ASN A 550 -12.29 8.27 -30.16
C ASN A 550 -13.61 7.52 -30.08
N VAL A 551 -14.40 7.78 -29.04
CA VAL A 551 -15.74 7.22 -28.91
C VAL A 551 -16.75 8.33 -29.13
N SER A 552 -17.58 8.19 -30.15
CA SER A 552 -18.67 9.14 -30.45
C SER A 552 -20.02 8.45 -30.38
N ALA A 553 -21.04 9.22 -30.03
CA ALA A 553 -22.43 8.80 -30.05
C ALA A 553 -23.24 9.80 -30.87
N LEU A 554 -24.02 9.29 -31.81
CA LEU A 554 -24.90 10.05 -32.70
C LEU A 554 -26.33 9.53 -32.52
N GLU A 555 -27.26 10.40 -32.16
CA GLU A 555 -28.68 10.07 -32.23
C GLU A 555 -29.20 10.36 -33.66
N LYS A 556 -29.68 9.31 -34.35
CA LYS A 556 -29.97 9.36 -35.80
C LYS A 556 -31.18 10.25 -36.16
N GLY A 557 -32.14 10.45 -35.25
CA GLY A 557 -33.33 11.26 -35.52
C GLY A 557 -33.07 12.76 -35.49
N THR A 558 -32.31 13.24 -34.51
CA THR A 558 -32.02 14.67 -34.28
C THR A 558 -30.67 15.12 -34.81
N GLY A 559 -29.77 14.18 -35.13
CA GLY A 559 -28.40 14.49 -35.57
C GLY A 559 -27.49 14.99 -34.45
N LYS A 560 -27.93 14.94 -33.19
CA LYS A 560 -27.11 15.34 -32.04
C LYS A 560 -25.98 14.35 -31.82
N THR A 561 -24.77 14.89 -31.66
CA THR A 561 -23.58 14.11 -31.38
C THR A 561 -22.94 14.54 -30.07
N ASN A 562 -22.42 13.58 -29.32
CA ASN A 562 -21.42 13.84 -28.30
C ASN A 562 -20.26 12.85 -28.48
N LYS A 563 -19.05 13.25 -28.10
CA LYS A 563 -17.87 12.40 -28.23
C LYS A 563 -16.93 12.59 -27.05
N ILE A 564 -16.21 11.52 -26.73
CA ILE A 564 -15.09 11.53 -25.80
C ILE A 564 -13.85 11.05 -26.55
N VAL A 565 -12.74 11.74 -26.34
CA VAL A 565 -11.42 11.25 -26.76
C VAL A 565 -10.82 10.58 -25.53
N ILE A 566 -10.63 9.27 -25.63
CA ILE A 566 -10.00 8.47 -24.58
C ILE A 566 -8.56 8.27 -25.04
N THR A 567 -7.68 9.12 -24.52
CA THR A 567 -6.26 8.87 -24.54
C THR A 567 -5.91 7.90 -23.40
N ASN A 568 -4.79 7.19 -23.51
CA ASN A 568 -4.37 6.12 -22.59
C ASN A 568 -3.89 6.66 -21.21
N ASP A 569 -4.53 7.72 -20.75
CA ASP A 569 -3.97 8.76 -19.87
C ASP A 569 -4.66 8.78 -18.50
N LYS A 570 -4.87 7.61 -17.87
CA LYS A 570 -5.07 7.62 -16.42
C LYS A 570 -3.75 8.06 -15.77
N GLY A 571 -3.67 9.34 -15.40
CA GLY A 571 -2.50 9.92 -14.72
C GLY A 571 -1.58 10.76 -15.59
N ARG A 572 -2.02 11.16 -16.78
CA ARG A 572 -1.29 12.16 -17.57
C ARG A 572 -1.71 13.56 -17.14
N LEU A 573 -0.72 14.41 -17.04
CA LEU A 573 -0.82 15.80 -16.63
C LEU A 573 -1.80 16.53 -17.55
N SER A 574 -2.63 17.40 -16.98
CA SER A 574 -3.46 18.32 -17.78
C SER A 574 -2.56 19.13 -18.73
N LYS A 575 -3.12 19.75 -19.78
CA LYS A 575 -2.32 20.59 -20.68
C LYS A 575 -1.56 21.68 -19.90
N GLU A 576 -2.20 22.24 -18.88
CA GLU A 576 -1.63 23.24 -17.99
C GLU A 576 -0.50 22.65 -17.13
N GLU A 577 -0.62 21.40 -16.68
CA GLU A 577 0.44 20.72 -15.95
C GLU A 577 1.61 20.29 -16.85
N ILE A 578 1.36 19.95 -18.12
CA ILE A 578 2.39 19.71 -19.13
C ILE A 578 3.15 21.00 -19.41
N GLU A 579 2.47 22.12 -19.61
CA GLU A 579 3.09 23.43 -19.80
C GLU A 579 3.90 23.86 -18.57
N ARG A 580 3.38 23.61 -17.35
CA ARG A 580 4.14 23.84 -16.11
C ARG A 580 5.40 22.98 -16.07
N MET A 581 5.31 21.68 -16.36
CA MET A 581 6.48 20.80 -16.35
C MET A 581 7.49 21.13 -17.45
N LEU A 582 7.04 21.61 -18.61
CA LEU A 582 7.93 22.10 -19.67
C LEU A 582 8.67 23.36 -19.21
N SER A 583 7.97 24.31 -18.59
CA SER A 583 8.60 25.50 -18.00
C SER A 583 9.56 25.16 -16.85
N GLU A 584 9.20 24.19 -15.99
CA GLU A 584 10.07 23.68 -14.94
C GLU A 584 11.30 22.97 -15.54
N ALA A 585 11.13 22.17 -16.59
CA ALA A 585 12.23 21.49 -17.26
C ALA A 585 13.17 22.48 -17.99
N GLU A 586 12.64 23.54 -18.59
CA GLU A 586 13.45 24.63 -19.15
C GLU A 586 14.23 25.36 -18.05
N LYS A 587 13.58 25.66 -16.93
CA LYS A 587 14.24 26.26 -15.77
C LYS A 587 15.32 25.36 -15.19
N TYR A 588 15.05 24.06 -15.03
CA TYR A 588 16.05 23.09 -14.55
C TYR A 588 17.19 22.93 -15.53
N LYS A 589 16.91 22.97 -16.84
CA LYS A 589 17.96 22.99 -17.86
C LYS A 589 18.84 24.24 -17.74
N GLU A 590 18.26 25.42 -17.53
CA GLU A 590 19.03 26.65 -17.29
C GLU A 590 19.85 26.57 -15.99
N GLU A 591 19.28 26.03 -14.91
CA GLU A 591 19.97 25.77 -13.64
C GLU A 591 21.12 24.76 -13.82
N ASP A 592 20.90 23.68 -14.56
CA ASP A 592 21.89 22.64 -14.88
C ASP A 592 23.01 23.19 -15.78
N GLU A 593 22.68 24.02 -16.77
CA GLU A 593 23.66 24.70 -17.64
C GLU A 593 24.48 25.73 -16.84
N ALA A 594 23.85 26.48 -15.92
CA ALA A 594 24.54 27.41 -15.03
C ALA A 594 25.47 26.68 -14.04
N GLU A 595 25.01 25.56 -13.47
CA GLU A 595 25.79 24.72 -12.58
C GLU A 595 26.95 24.03 -13.32
N ALA A 596 26.71 23.52 -14.53
CA ALA A 596 27.75 22.99 -15.40
C ALA A 596 28.78 24.07 -15.77
N ALA A 597 28.35 25.30 -16.06
CA ALA A 597 29.25 26.41 -16.34
C ALA A 597 30.06 26.84 -15.08
N ARG A 598 29.45 26.78 -13.89
CA ARG A 598 30.11 27.04 -12.60
C ARG A 598 31.16 25.98 -12.29
N ILE A 599 30.80 24.70 -12.40
CA ILE A 599 31.72 23.57 -12.25
C ILE A 599 32.84 23.66 -13.28
N GLY A 600 32.52 23.99 -14.54
CA GLY A 600 33.50 24.20 -15.60
C GLY A 600 34.49 25.32 -15.27
N ALA A 601 34.03 26.46 -14.76
CA ALA A 601 34.88 27.56 -14.33
C ALA A 601 35.78 27.17 -13.14
N LYS A 602 35.22 26.47 -12.13
CA LYS A 602 35.98 25.95 -10.98
C LYS A 602 37.06 24.98 -11.42
N ASN A 603 36.69 23.97 -12.21
CA ASN A 603 37.62 22.96 -12.73
C ASN A 603 38.69 23.60 -13.63
N GLY A 604 38.34 24.64 -14.37
CA GLY A 604 39.28 25.43 -15.18
C GLY A 604 40.32 26.15 -14.31
N LEU A 605 39.88 26.83 -13.24
CA LEU A 605 40.77 27.52 -12.30
C LEU A 605 41.65 26.52 -11.52
N GLU A 606 41.07 25.40 -11.09
CA GLU A 606 41.78 24.31 -10.42
C GLU A 606 42.84 23.68 -11.32
N SER A 607 42.47 23.32 -12.55
CA SER A 607 43.40 22.78 -13.55
C SER A 607 44.53 23.76 -13.86
N TYR A 608 44.22 25.06 -13.93
CA TYR A 608 45.23 26.10 -14.13
C TYR A 608 46.18 26.24 -12.94
N ALA A 609 45.67 26.25 -11.70
CA ALA A 609 46.49 26.30 -10.50
C ALA A 609 47.43 25.07 -10.38
N TYR A 610 46.93 23.87 -10.67
CA TYR A 610 47.74 22.65 -10.69
C TYR A 610 48.73 22.60 -11.86
N SER A 611 48.36 23.09 -13.05
CA SER A 611 49.28 23.20 -14.19
C SER A 611 50.44 24.16 -13.90
N LEU A 612 50.16 25.31 -13.27
CA LEU A 612 51.19 26.24 -12.81
C LEU A 612 52.08 25.62 -11.72
N LYS A 613 51.48 24.88 -10.77
CA LYS A 613 52.22 24.15 -9.72
C LYS A 613 53.21 23.16 -10.33
N ASN A 614 52.77 22.39 -11.33
CA ASN A 614 53.60 21.42 -12.02
C ASN A 614 54.69 22.10 -12.86
N THR A 615 54.37 23.22 -13.52
CA THR A 615 55.33 23.99 -14.34
C THR A 615 56.44 24.62 -13.48
N ILE A 616 56.12 25.12 -12.28
CA ILE A 616 57.10 25.70 -11.35
C ILE A 616 57.94 24.61 -10.66
N SER A 617 57.40 23.40 -10.56
CA SER A 617 58.10 22.23 -10.01
C SER A 617 58.94 21.48 -11.06
N ASP A 618 58.93 21.90 -12.34
CA ASP A 618 59.79 21.34 -13.38
C ASP A 618 61.22 21.88 -13.21
N PRO A 619 62.25 21.01 -13.06
CA PRO A 619 63.64 21.41 -12.87
C PRO A 619 64.17 22.41 -13.91
N LYS A 620 63.67 22.35 -15.16
CA LYS A 620 64.11 23.22 -16.27
C LYS A 620 63.64 24.67 -16.13
N VAL A 621 62.52 24.87 -15.43
CA VAL A 621 61.90 26.18 -15.17
C VAL A 621 62.29 26.67 -13.78
N GLU A 622 62.41 25.75 -12.83
CA GLU A 622 62.86 25.97 -11.45
C GLU A 622 64.24 26.65 -11.38
N GLU A 623 65.20 26.22 -12.21
CA GLU A 623 66.56 26.80 -12.26
C GLU A 623 66.61 28.21 -12.89
N LYS A 624 65.57 28.62 -13.62
CA LYS A 624 65.51 29.90 -14.36
C LYS A 624 64.70 30.98 -13.63
N LEU A 625 64.01 30.62 -12.56
CA LEU A 625 63.18 31.54 -11.77
C LEU A 625 63.98 32.10 -10.59
N PRO A 626 63.96 33.43 -10.35
CA PRO A 626 64.46 34.01 -9.12
C PRO A 626 63.74 33.41 -7.90
N ALA A 627 64.48 33.15 -6.82
CA ALA A 627 63.94 32.52 -5.61
C ALA A 627 62.73 33.28 -5.04
N ASP A 628 62.79 34.62 -5.05
CA ASP A 628 61.71 35.49 -4.57
C ASP A 628 60.42 35.37 -5.41
N ASP A 629 60.55 35.16 -6.72
CA ASP A 629 59.38 35.05 -7.62
C ASP A 629 58.76 33.65 -7.54
N LYS A 630 59.59 32.63 -7.31
CA LYS A 630 59.14 31.25 -7.05
C LYS A 630 58.31 31.17 -5.77
N GLU A 631 58.78 31.78 -4.69
CA GLU A 631 58.07 31.76 -3.40
C GLU A 631 56.72 32.49 -3.48
N LYS A 632 56.67 33.64 -4.17
CA LYS A 632 55.41 34.38 -4.43
C LYS A 632 54.41 33.58 -5.26
N LEU A 633 54.88 32.93 -6.34
CA LEU A 633 54.01 32.10 -7.19
C LEU A 633 53.49 30.86 -6.43
N GLN A 634 54.35 30.20 -5.65
CA GLN A 634 53.94 29.04 -4.85
C GLN A 634 52.92 29.43 -3.77
N ALA A 635 53.10 30.57 -3.10
CA ALA A 635 52.16 31.09 -2.13
C ALA A 635 50.79 31.37 -2.78
N LYS A 636 50.78 32.01 -3.96
CA LYS A 636 49.54 32.32 -4.70
C LYS A 636 48.80 31.09 -5.21
N ILE A 637 49.53 30.06 -5.64
CA ILE A 637 48.94 28.78 -6.05
C ILE A 637 48.29 28.08 -4.86
N ASN A 638 48.97 28.03 -3.71
CA ASN A 638 48.42 27.42 -2.51
C ASN A 638 47.20 28.19 -1.99
N GLU A 639 47.24 29.53 -2.00
CA GLU A 639 46.11 30.39 -1.65
C GLU A 639 44.90 30.13 -2.58
N THR A 640 45.15 29.96 -3.87
CA THR A 640 44.10 29.66 -4.87
C THR A 640 43.49 28.29 -4.64
N VAL A 641 44.29 27.27 -4.33
CA VAL A 641 43.80 25.91 -4.03
C VAL A 641 42.98 25.89 -2.73
N GLU A 642 43.48 26.54 -1.67
CA GLU A 642 42.76 26.66 -0.40
C GLU A 642 41.43 27.42 -0.55
N TRP A 643 41.40 28.43 -1.41
CA TRP A 643 40.18 29.16 -1.74
C TRP A 643 39.18 28.27 -2.50
N ILE A 644 39.62 27.48 -3.47
CA ILE A 644 38.77 26.54 -4.22
C ILE A 644 38.16 25.47 -3.29
N ASP A 645 38.93 24.97 -2.33
CA ASP A 645 38.50 23.97 -1.34
C ASP A 645 37.53 24.56 -0.31
N SER A 646 37.72 25.83 0.06
CA SER A 646 36.87 26.53 1.04
C SER A 646 35.57 27.06 0.42
N ASN A 647 35.57 27.31 -0.89
CA ASN A 647 34.48 27.96 -1.61
C ASN A 647 33.89 27.04 -2.69
N THR A 648 33.54 25.81 -2.31
CA THR A 648 33.01 24.80 -3.25
C THR A 648 31.72 25.21 -3.97
N THR A 649 30.97 26.18 -3.43
CA THR A 649 29.72 26.72 -3.98
C THR A 649 29.88 28.10 -4.64
N ALA A 650 31.12 28.59 -4.84
CA ALA A 650 31.35 29.88 -5.48
C ALA A 650 30.72 29.94 -6.88
N THR A 651 30.15 31.09 -7.23
CA THR A 651 29.54 31.30 -8.54
C THR A 651 30.61 31.43 -9.63
N LYS A 652 30.15 31.36 -10.89
CA LYS A 652 31.02 31.58 -12.05
C LYS A 652 31.68 32.95 -12.01
N GLU A 653 30.93 33.99 -11.61
CA GLU A 653 31.40 35.37 -11.50
C GLU A 653 32.41 35.52 -10.38
N GLU A 654 32.22 34.86 -9.23
CA GLU A 654 33.17 34.88 -8.12
C GLU A 654 34.48 34.16 -8.49
N THR A 655 34.38 33.04 -9.20
CA THR A 655 35.55 32.29 -9.71
C THR A 655 36.33 33.10 -10.74
N ALA A 656 35.61 33.74 -11.68
CA ALA A 656 36.21 34.62 -12.68
C ALA A 656 36.79 35.90 -12.05
N PHE A 657 36.09 36.48 -11.08
CA PHE A 657 36.56 37.65 -10.33
C PHE A 657 37.81 37.31 -9.53
N TYR A 658 37.88 36.17 -8.83
CA TYR A 658 39.09 35.75 -8.12
C TYR A 658 40.28 35.54 -9.07
N GLN A 659 40.02 34.94 -10.25
CA GLN A 659 41.01 34.79 -11.31
C GLN A 659 41.50 36.15 -11.85
N GLN A 660 40.62 37.15 -11.94
CA GLN A 660 40.91 38.50 -12.47
C GLN A 660 41.46 39.48 -11.41
N SER A 661 41.17 39.27 -10.12
CA SER A 661 41.53 40.15 -9.00
C SER A 661 42.91 39.85 -8.39
N GLY A 662 43.73 39.04 -9.07
CA GLY A 662 45.11 38.77 -8.65
C GLY A 662 45.36 37.45 -7.92
N GLY A 663 44.49 36.44 -8.07
CA GLY A 663 44.80 35.05 -7.69
C GLY A 663 45.88 34.41 -8.57
N ALA A 664 46.03 34.88 -9.81
CA ALA A 664 47.06 34.41 -10.74
C ALA A 664 47.55 35.47 -11.73
N GLU A 665 48.06 36.61 -11.25
CA GLU A 665 48.94 37.46 -12.06
C GLU A 665 50.38 36.90 -12.00
N GLY A 666 50.62 35.86 -12.79
CA GLY A 666 51.95 35.37 -13.14
C GLY A 666 52.21 35.58 -14.63
N GLY A 667 51.94 36.78 -15.14
CA GLY A 667 52.24 37.15 -16.52
C GLY A 667 53.75 37.23 -16.73
N MET A 668 54.29 36.32 -17.55
CA MET A 668 55.64 36.44 -18.11
C MET A 668 55.79 37.82 -18.80
N PRO A 669 56.83 38.62 -18.51
CA PRO A 669 57.10 39.84 -19.24
C PRO A 669 57.91 39.53 -20.51
N GLY A 670 57.28 39.55 -21.68
CA GLY A 670 58.00 39.45 -22.96
C GLY A 670 57.09 39.17 -24.14
N GLY A 671 56.85 40.18 -24.99
CA GLY A 671 55.76 40.19 -25.98
C GLY A 671 55.92 39.30 -27.21
N MET A 672 54.79 39.06 -27.87
CA MET A 672 54.64 39.35 -29.31
C MET A 672 53.14 39.54 -29.66
N PRO A 673 52.77 40.54 -30.48
CA PRO A 673 51.39 40.85 -30.81
C PRO A 673 50.94 40.20 -32.14
N GLY A 674 49.69 39.74 -32.23
CA GLY A 674 49.06 39.55 -33.54
C GLY A 674 47.89 38.56 -33.61
N ALA A 675 46.79 39.05 -34.17
CA ALA A 675 45.69 38.35 -34.87
C ALA A 675 44.48 37.83 -34.05
N ALA A 676 43.42 38.64 -34.08
CA ALA A 676 42.04 38.15 -34.25
C ALA A 676 41.73 38.09 -35.77
N PRO A 677 40.55 37.63 -36.26
CA PRO A 677 39.64 36.56 -35.83
C PRO A 677 39.26 35.58 -36.98
N GLY A 678 38.67 34.42 -36.65
CA GLY A 678 37.69 33.72 -37.50
C GLY A 678 38.13 32.49 -38.31
N GLY A 679 37.22 31.51 -38.39
CA GLY A 679 37.17 30.51 -39.47
C GLY A 679 37.03 29.05 -38.99
N ALA A 680 35.81 28.50 -39.04
CA ALA A 680 35.62 27.06 -39.23
C ALA A 680 36.13 26.67 -40.64
N PRO A 681 36.61 25.43 -40.86
CA PRO A 681 35.71 24.43 -41.45
C PRO A 681 36.03 22.95 -41.10
N GLY A 682 35.04 22.08 -41.33
CA GLY A 682 35.28 20.81 -42.04
C GLY A 682 35.19 19.52 -41.24
N ALA A 683 34.19 18.72 -41.58
CA ALA A 683 33.87 17.40 -41.07
C ALA A 683 34.86 16.28 -41.44
N GLY A 684 34.86 15.21 -40.64
CA GLY A 684 35.20 13.85 -41.06
C GLY A 684 35.95 13.01 -40.03
N GLY A 685 35.37 11.88 -39.61
CA GLY A 685 36.11 10.76 -39.02
C GLY A 685 35.57 10.23 -37.69
N ASP A 686 34.57 9.36 -37.78
CA ASP A 686 34.43 8.09 -37.07
C ASP A 686 35.47 7.77 -35.96
N ASP A 687 35.03 7.76 -34.71
CA ASP A 687 35.29 6.67 -33.74
C ASP A 687 34.51 6.95 -32.44
N GLY A 688 33.63 6.02 -32.07
CA GLY A 688 32.78 6.10 -30.88
C GLY A 688 33.56 5.93 -29.57
N PRO A 689 32.99 6.35 -28.42
CA PRO A 689 33.67 6.22 -27.13
C PRO A 689 33.75 4.76 -26.68
N THR A 690 34.98 4.27 -26.54
CA THR A 690 35.31 3.01 -25.86
C THR A 690 35.00 3.13 -24.37
N VAL A 691 34.14 2.23 -23.87
CA VAL A 691 33.90 2.01 -22.44
C VAL A 691 35.10 1.25 -21.88
N GLU A 692 35.95 1.92 -21.09
CA GLU A 692 36.93 1.23 -20.25
C GLU A 692 36.22 0.67 -19.02
N GLU A 693 36.23 -0.66 -18.94
CA GLU A 693 36.00 -1.43 -17.73
C GLU A 693 37.00 -0.98 -16.65
N VAL A 694 36.50 -0.67 -15.46
CA VAL A 694 37.31 -0.61 -14.23
C VAL A 694 36.64 -1.53 -13.22
N ASP A 695 37.45 -2.47 -12.73
CA ASP A 695 37.17 -3.64 -11.89
C ASP A 695 36.07 -3.54 -10.81
#